data_AF-A1VMS4-F1
#
_entry.id   AF-A1VMS4-F1
#
_cell.length_a   1.000
_cell.length_b   1.000
_cell.length_c   1.000
_cell.angle_alpha   90.00
_cell.angle_beta   90.00
_cell.angle_gamma   90.00
#
_symmetry.space_group_name_H-M   'P 1'
#
loop_
_entity.id
_entity.type
_entity.pdbx_description
1 polymer ?
#
loop_
_entity_poly.entity_id
_entity_poly.type
_entity_poly.pdbx_seq_one_letter_code
_entity_poly.pdbx_strand_id
1 'polypeptide(L)'
;MDPGTSVGAAPTASGVGISGTAQVGKLLTGIYSYADADNDPQGASTFRWLRNGVAIAGATARTYMLVSADQGNPIKFEVTPVSTIAPTTGAPVTSGATAAVTAADVVVAPAAPTASSVAISGTAQVGKLLTGNYTYADANNDPQGASTFRWLRNGVAIAGATARTYTLVSADQGNPITFEVTPVATVTPTNGNPVVSAAVNVAPKTVGMKLLVISAVDTAPSYLAALSILDQIGVPYDKIVLTGTPTALQMVAGTLSDGAGNGKYQGIILATGDLAAYNAPTNNYPSAMTTAQWAMLRQYQFDFGVRSATMYTRPAQTIDINNQPLDLTYGLSSAVETIATDASALTATFTPLGQQAFSYLNTANPISIKGGVYTYPGTPVSSATVPLLQTPDARTIASVHTAPQGWQNLAIATDNNPELTHSLLLGYGIVNWVTKGIFLGERKIYLSAQPDDVFIPDELWDPVTKTTPVGNPAFRHRNDGTDYNSLVAWQTALRANPQTAAFRLEVPFNGVGYNTADSNLLNQGELTDTLSPAVRANPNAFRWINHTWDHSSLEASDPSTPGFVPLTVTGMKQILQSNHEVATGLRGSPPVTFALYNKNAFIQPDISGLQNPVFWQAAQEFGLRYILMDTSKTYDFRPTLDPVKPNAGFYSTRDTFVPGNPRIFIIPRYPTNLYYNVSTPPEWTSEYNHFFGAAGVVPPPAGQTSWFGGDSTYEQILDRESEVLVRYMLKYNANSWMFHAANLRDYDGAGPNNKSVLSDLLDAVVTKYKTMYTLPVLSPSQTEIGQIMEARMAYNTAITAGLKGRIVYGPTTTSIELTNPSSASVKVPMTGINVGGTTYGGQAVSTLSLTPGGSTTIPLP
;
A
#
# COMPACT_ATOMS: atom_id res chain seq x y z
N MET A 1 13.05 143.96 34.29
CA MET A 1 12.55 142.59 34.12
C MET A 1 12.99 142.16 32.73
N ASP A 2 13.90 141.21 32.69
CA ASP A 2 14.49 140.65 31.47
C ASP A 2 14.44 139.12 31.67
N PRO A 3 13.62 138.37 30.90
CA PRO A 3 13.50 136.93 31.08
C PRO A 3 14.69 136.25 30.39
N GLY A 4 15.54 135.64 31.21
CA GLY A 4 16.71 134.88 30.77
C GLY A 4 16.34 133.71 29.85
N THR A 5 17.13 133.56 28.79
CA THR A 5 17.12 132.47 27.82
C THR A 5 17.46 131.14 28.50
N SER A 6 16.49 130.22 28.52
CA SER A 6 16.72 128.79 28.81
C SER A 6 17.47 128.15 27.64
N VAL A 7 18.57 127.45 27.91
CA VAL A 7 19.30 126.62 26.94
C VAL A 7 18.63 125.24 26.94
N GLY A 8 18.03 124.81 25.82
CA GLY A 8 17.26 123.55 25.74
C GLY A 8 18.08 122.26 25.95
N ALA A 9 17.39 121.16 26.27
CA ALA A 9 17.98 119.83 26.50
C ALA A 9 17.96 118.95 25.24
N ALA A 10 18.87 117.96 25.16
CA ALA A 10 18.89 116.97 24.09
C ALA A 10 17.99 115.76 24.41
N PRO A 11 17.40 115.08 23.41
CA PRO A 11 16.53 113.95 23.65
C PRO A 11 17.28 112.71 24.16
N THR A 12 16.57 111.81 24.82
CA THR A 12 17.09 110.55 25.38
C THR A 12 16.29 109.35 24.89
N ALA A 13 16.96 108.19 24.81
CA ALA A 13 16.33 106.91 24.50
C ALA A 13 16.47 105.99 25.71
N SER A 14 15.38 105.31 26.08
CA SER A 14 15.34 104.32 27.16
C SER A 14 14.62 103.05 26.71
N GLY A 15 14.72 101.97 27.49
CA GLY A 15 14.06 100.70 27.16
C GLY A 15 14.53 100.06 25.85
N VAL A 16 15.80 100.29 25.46
CA VAL A 16 16.33 99.79 24.18
C VAL A 16 16.51 98.27 24.21
N GLY A 17 15.81 97.57 23.33
CA GLY A 17 15.75 96.11 23.30
C GLY A 17 15.50 95.55 21.89
N ILE A 18 15.41 94.22 21.80
CA ILE A 18 15.10 93.48 20.57
C ILE A 18 13.97 92.49 20.86
N SER A 19 13.01 92.37 19.94
CA SER A 19 12.03 91.27 19.90
C SER A 19 12.21 90.42 18.64
N GLY A 20 11.88 89.13 18.73
CA GLY A 20 12.04 88.14 17.66
C GLY A 20 12.93 86.96 18.07
N THR A 21 13.00 85.92 17.22
CA THR A 21 13.81 84.71 17.45
C THR A 21 15.14 84.83 16.71
N ALA A 22 16.25 84.59 17.43
CA ALA A 22 17.59 84.58 16.84
C ALA A 22 17.84 83.29 16.05
N GLN A 23 17.27 83.20 14.84
CA GLN A 23 17.47 82.10 13.88
C GLN A 23 17.61 82.68 12.46
N VAL A 24 18.54 82.13 11.66
CA VAL A 24 18.71 82.54 10.25
C VAL A 24 17.35 82.49 9.52
N GLY A 25 17.01 83.55 8.80
CA GLY A 25 15.75 83.72 8.06
C GLY A 25 14.59 84.27 8.90
N LYS A 26 14.77 84.58 10.19
CA LYS A 26 13.76 85.22 11.05
C LYS A 26 14.03 86.72 11.21
N LEU A 27 12.95 87.49 11.46
CA LEU A 27 12.99 88.94 11.62
C LEU A 27 13.19 89.34 13.09
N LEU A 28 14.11 90.27 13.35
CA LEU A 28 14.27 90.96 14.62
C LEU A 28 13.71 92.39 14.53
N THR A 29 13.14 92.91 15.63
CA THR A 29 12.58 94.27 15.72
C THR A 29 13.17 95.02 16.90
N GLY A 30 13.71 96.21 16.65
CA GLY A 30 14.24 97.12 17.68
C GLY A 30 13.13 97.88 18.41
N ILE A 31 13.18 97.84 19.74
CA ILE A 31 12.23 98.53 20.63
C ILE A 31 12.99 99.58 21.44
N TYR A 32 12.37 100.75 21.65
CA TYR A 32 12.88 101.84 22.50
C TYR A 32 11.77 102.85 22.80
N SER A 33 11.97 103.67 23.83
CA SER A 33 11.13 104.80 24.22
C SER A 33 11.93 106.10 24.12
N TYR A 34 11.31 107.15 23.57
CA TYR A 34 11.87 108.49 23.45
C TYR A 34 11.39 109.38 24.60
N ALA A 35 12.26 110.24 25.13
CA ALA A 35 11.91 111.28 26.08
C ALA A 35 12.81 112.51 25.89
N ASP A 36 12.24 113.70 26.07
CA ASP A 36 12.94 114.98 26.05
C ASP A 36 12.51 115.81 27.29
N ALA A 37 13.45 116.52 27.92
CA ALA A 37 13.17 117.23 29.18
C ALA A 37 12.25 118.43 28.99
N ASP A 38 12.22 119.01 27.78
CA ASP A 38 11.36 120.13 27.39
C ASP A 38 10.06 119.66 26.70
N ASN A 39 9.86 118.33 26.62
CA ASN A 39 8.76 117.65 25.90
C ASN A 39 8.73 117.91 24.38
N ASP A 40 9.90 118.11 23.77
CA ASP A 40 9.99 118.27 22.32
C ASP A 40 9.55 117.00 21.57
N PRO A 41 8.73 117.12 20.50
CA PRO A 41 8.30 115.97 19.71
C PRO A 41 9.47 115.21 19.07
N GLN A 42 9.36 113.87 19.08
CA GLN A 42 10.34 112.99 18.46
C GLN A 42 10.44 113.22 16.94
N GLY A 43 11.65 113.53 16.49
CA GLY A 43 12.06 113.52 15.09
C GLY A 43 12.49 112.14 14.58
N ALA A 44 13.11 112.10 13.41
CA ALA A 44 13.54 110.86 12.76
C ALA A 44 14.80 110.27 13.43
N SER A 45 14.58 109.51 14.51
CA SER A 45 15.66 108.77 15.20
C SER A 45 16.32 107.78 14.23
N THR A 46 17.64 107.66 14.30
CA THR A 46 18.41 106.76 13.42
C THR A 46 18.71 105.44 14.11
N PHE A 47 18.72 104.35 13.36
CA PHE A 47 19.00 103.01 13.87
C PHE A 47 20.19 102.37 13.20
N ARG A 48 20.86 101.46 13.92
CA ARG A 48 21.76 100.49 13.32
C ARG A 48 21.72 99.17 14.08
N TRP A 49 21.87 98.07 13.35
CA TRP A 49 22.06 96.75 13.93
C TRP A 49 23.54 96.41 14.00
N LEU A 50 23.97 95.70 15.05
CA LEU A 50 25.37 95.34 15.26
C LEU A 50 25.50 93.82 15.37
N ARG A 51 26.49 93.28 14.66
CA ARG A 51 26.97 91.90 14.79
C ARG A 51 28.31 91.96 15.51
N ASN A 52 28.42 91.31 16.68
CA ASN A 52 29.62 91.33 17.52
C ASN A 52 30.13 92.76 17.84
N GLY A 53 29.23 93.71 18.01
CA GLY A 53 29.57 95.11 18.30
C GLY A 53 29.98 95.96 17.09
N VAL A 54 30.02 95.39 15.89
CA VAL A 54 30.28 96.13 14.63
C VAL A 54 28.97 96.35 13.88
N ALA A 55 28.76 97.57 13.37
CA ALA A 55 27.56 97.90 12.61
C ALA A 55 27.44 97.04 11.34
N ILE A 56 26.27 96.46 11.13
CA ILE A 56 25.92 95.71 9.93
C ILE A 56 25.58 96.73 8.84
N ALA A 57 26.37 96.74 7.75
CA ALA A 57 26.21 97.70 6.67
C ALA A 57 24.79 97.64 6.08
N GLY A 58 24.13 98.81 5.98
CA GLY A 58 22.77 98.95 5.44
C GLY A 58 21.63 98.56 6.38
N ALA A 59 21.92 98.00 7.57
CA ALA A 59 20.89 97.63 8.54
C ALA A 59 20.47 98.85 9.39
N THR A 60 19.82 99.82 8.76
CA THR A 60 19.42 101.10 9.39
C THR A 60 17.93 101.22 9.66
N ALA A 61 17.16 100.18 9.37
CA ALA A 61 15.73 100.11 9.69
C ALA A 61 15.50 99.64 11.13
N ARG A 62 14.29 99.89 11.64
CA ARG A 62 13.87 99.40 12.96
C ARG A 62 13.73 97.87 13.02
N THR A 63 13.75 97.19 11.88
CA THR A 63 13.72 95.72 11.77
C THR A 63 14.94 95.20 11.02
N TYR A 64 15.35 93.95 11.28
CA TYR A 64 16.48 93.28 10.62
C TYR A 64 16.20 91.80 10.41
N MET A 65 16.26 91.34 9.16
CA MET A 65 16.14 89.92 8.82
C MET A 65 17.50 89.26 9.03
N LEU A 66 17.55 88.24 9.89
CA LEU A 66 18.77 87.48 10.14
C LEU A 66 19.18 86.71 8.89
N VAL A 67 20.42 86.89 8.46
CA VAL A 67 21.00 86.19 7.32
C VAL A 67 21.98 85.12 7.79
N SER A 68 22.44 84.25 6.88
CA SER A 68 23.40 83.19 7.20
C SER A 68 24.67 83.70 7.89
N ALA A 69 25.13 84.91 7.53
CA ALA A 69 26.30 85.53 8.14
C ALA A 69 26.09 85.96 9.61
N ASP A 70 24.85 86.00 10.10
CA ASP A 70 24.54 86.25 11.52
C ASP A 70 24.66 84.97 12.37
N GLN A 71 24.63 83.77 11.76
CA GLN A 71 24.66 82.50 12.48
C GLN A 71 25.83 82.42 13.47
N GLY A 72 25.53 81.98 14.70
CA GLY A 72 26.49 81.88 15.80
C GLY A 72 26.83 83.21 16.48
N ASN A 73 26.40 84.36 15.91
CA ASN A 73 26.74 85.67 16.43
C ASN A 73 25.53 86.31 17.13
N PRO A 74 25.69 86.88 18.34
CA PRO A 74 24.64 87.70 18.95
C PRO A 74 24.47 89.03 18.20
N ILE A 75 23.23 89.49 18.10
CA ILE A 75 22.86 90.74 17.44
C ILE A 75 22.44 91.79 18.48
N LYS A 76 22.84 93.05 18.26
CA LYS A 76 22.40 94.21 19.05
C LYS A 76 21.72 95.25 18.17
N PHE A 77 20.85 96.06 18.76
CA PHE A 77 20.15 97.17 18.13
C PHE A 77 20.58 98.47 18.82
N GLU A 78 20.95 99.48 18.05
CA GLU A 78 21.30 100.80 18.59
C GLU A 78 20.44 101.88 17.96
N VAL A 79 19.97 102.79 18.81
CA VAL A 79 19.16 103.94 18.42
C VAL A 79 19.81 105.23 18.86
N THR A 80 19.82 106.24 17.99
CA THR A 80 20.13 107.64 18.32
C THR A 80 18.84 108.44 18.27
N PRO A 81 18.30 108.90 19.42
CA PRO A 81 17.06 109.66 19.45
C PRO A 81 17.28 111.06 18.86
N VAL A 82 16.31 111.51 18.07
CA VAL A 82 16.32 112.84 17.44
C VAL A 82 15.06 113.59 17.85
N SER A 83 15.22 114.85 18.26
CA SER A 83 14.17 115.83 18.56
C SER A 83 13.94 116.72 17.33
N THR A 84 12.75 117.29 17.22
CA THR A 84 12.41 118.26 16.17
C THR A 84 12.92 119.68 16.45
N ILE A 85 13.39 119.98 17.67
CA ILE A 85 13.88 121.30 18.10
C ILE A 85 15.33 121.21 18.61
N ALA A 86 16.11 122.27 18.43
CA ALA A 86 17.54 122.29 18.81
C ALA A 86 17.72 122.46 20.33
N PRO A 87 18.61 121.68 20.98
CA PRO A 87 19.53 120.68 20.40
C PRO A 87 18.84 119.37 19.97
N THR A 88 18.96 119.02 18.68
CA THR A 88 18.11 117.98 18.04
C THR A 88 18.59 116.54 18.22
N THR A 89 19.82 116.27 18.68
CA THR A 89 20.39 114.90 18.65
C THR A 89 20.84 114.46 20.03
N GLY A 90 20.32 113.32 20.48
CA GLY A 90 20.70 112.68 21.73
C GLY A 90 21.85 111.69 21.59
N ALA A 91 22.32 111.15 22.72
CA ALA A 91 23.34 110.10 22.72
C ALA A 91 22.80 108.76 22.21
N PRO A 92 23.58 107.99 21.41
CA PRO A 92 23.19 106.64 21.00
C PRO A 92 23.08 105.69 22.19
N VAL A 93 22.06 104.82 22.18
CA VAL A 93 21.84 103.80 23.20
C VAL A 93 21.71 102.42 22.54
N THR A 94 22.54 101.48 22.97
CA THR A 94 22.60 100.10 22.44
C THR A 94 21.83 99.14 23.33
N SER A 95 21.07 98.22 22.73
CA SER A 95 20.38 97.13 23.42
C SER A 95 21.35 96.09 24.03
N GLY A 96 20.80 95.22 24.88
CA GLY A 96 21.39 93.91 25.15
C GLY A 96 21.52 93.07 23.88
N ALA A 97 22.44 92.09 23.89
CA ALA A 97 22.60 91.13 22.80
C ALA A 97 21.48 90.08 22.79
N THR A 98 21.06 89.62 21.61
CA THR A 98 20.28 88.39 21.47
C THR A 98 21.11 87.16 21.89
N ALA A 99 20.46 86.00 22.04
CA ALA A 99 21.19 84.72 21.96
C ALA A 99 21.90 84.58 20.60
N ALA A 100 22.90 83.71 20.53
CA ALA A 100 23.57 83.38 19.27
C ALA A 100 22.56 82.86 18.24
N VAL A 101 22.65 83.36 17.01
CA VAL A 101 21.68 83.01 15.96
C VAL A 101 21.83 81.54 15.55
N THR A 102 20.76 80.75 15.64
CA THR A 102 20.78 79.34 15.25
C THR A 102 20.61 79.14 13.74
N ALA A 103 21.02 77.97 13.23
CA ALA A 103 20.83 77.59 11.83
C ALA A 103 19.34 77.42 11.46
N ALA A 104 19.02 77.48 10.17
CA ALA A 104 17.70 77.11 9.65
C ALA A 104 17.49 75.58 9.73
N ASP A 105 16.23 75.13 9.84
CA ASP A 105 15.89 73.70 9.89
C ASP A 105 16.26 72.97 8.58
N VAL A 106 16.78 71.75 8.69
CA VAL A 106 17.14 70.90 7.53
C VAL A 106 15.91 70.15 7.04
N VAL A 107 15.53 70.34 5.78
CA VAL A 107 14.47 69.55 5.11
C VAL A 107 15.07 68.25 4.58
N VAL A 108 14.63 67.10 5.10
CA VAL A 108 14.99 65.77 4.57
C VAL A 108 14.17 65.50 3.31
N ALA A 109 14.80 65.03 2.22
CA ALA A 109 14.12 64.73 0.97
C ALA A 109 13.13 63.54 1.12
N PRO A 110 12.00 63.52 0.39
CA PRO A 110 11.06 62.39 0.43
C PRO A 110 11.69 61.10 -0.11
N ALA A 111 11.53 59.98 0.60
CA ALA A 111 11.98 58.64 0.20
C ALA A 111 10.79 57.68 0.06
N ALA A 112 10.96 56.62 -0.73
CA ALA A 112 9.96 55.57 -0.84
C ALA A 112 10.15 54.54 0.29
N PRO A 113 9.08 53.88 0.75
CA PRO A 113 9.20 52.89 1.81
C PRO A 113 9.95 51.63 1.34
N THR A 114 10.47 50.88 2.30
CA THR A 114 11.17 49.61 2.09
C THR A 114 10.55 48.48 2.90
N ALA A 115 10.67 47.25 2.40
CA ALA A 115 10.29 46.03 3.11
C ALA A 115 11.54 45.19 3.38
N SER A 116 11.66 44.70 4.61
CA SER A 116 12.75 43.81 5.03
C SER A 116 12.21 42.63 5.84
N SER A 117 13.06 41.66 6.18
CA SER A 117 12.67 40.46 6.93
C SER A 117 11.45 39.73 6.34
N VAL A 118 11.37 39.71 4.99
CA VAL A 118 10.24 39.09 4.28
C VAL A 118 10.34 37.57 4.43
N ALA A 119 9.40 37.00 5.16
CA ALA A 119 9.43 35.60 5.55
C ALA A 119 8.03 34.98 5.53
N ILE A 120 7.96 33.67 5.34
CA ILE A 120 6.75 32.88 5.47
C ILE A 120 6.79 32.15 6.82
N SER A 121 5.69 32.20 7.57
CA SER A 121 5.47 31.36 8.75
C SER A 121 4.26 30.43 8.53
N GLY A 122 4.27 29.28 9.19
CA GLY A 122 3.24 28.24 9.05
C GLY A 122 3.85 26.92 8.57
N THR A 123 3.02 25.89 8.45
CA THR A 123 3.45 24.57 7.95
C THR A 123 3.24 24.51 6.44
N ALA A 124 4.30 24.30 5.67
CA ALA A 124 4.26 24.16 4.21
C ALA A 124 3.65 22.82 3.77
N GLN A 125 2.34 22.70 3.95
CA GLN A 125 1.57 21.51 3.67
C GLN A 125 0.20 21.90 3.11
N VAL A 126 -0.27 21.16 2.10
CA VAL A 126 -1.62 21.33 1.54
C VAL A 126 -2.69 21.37 2.64
N GLY A 127 -3.62 22.33 2.51
CA GLY A 127 -4.69 22.61 3.46
C GLY A 127 -4.28 23.44 4.68
N LYS A 128 -2.99 23.76 4.87
CA LYS A 128 -2.51 24.61 5.97
C LYS A 128 -2.37 26.06 5.52
N LEU A 129 -2.60 26.96 6.46
CA LEU A 129 -2.46 28.39 6.28
C LEU A 129 -0.98 28.78 6.40
N LEU A 130 -0.49 29.51 5.41
CA LEU A 130 0.75 30.25 5.45
C LEU A 130 0.47 31.74 5.70
N THR A 131 1.36 32.39 6.43
CA THR A 131 1.30 33.84 6.71
C THR A 131 2.58 34.50 6.25
N GLY A 132 2.44 35.54 5.41
CA GLY A 132 3.54 36.41 5.01
C GLY A 132 3.84 37.46 6.08
N ASN A 133 5.11 37.58 6.43
CA ASN A 133 5.62 38.54 7.41
C ASN A 133 6.67 39.43 6.76
N TYR A 134 6.72 40.69 7.16
CA TYR A 134 7.73 41.65 6.74
C TYR A 134 7.79 42.82 7.73
N THR A 135 8.90 43.54 7.70
CA THR A 135 9.11 44.79 8.43
C THR A 135 9.06 45.94 7.44
N TYR A 136 8.18 46.91 7.71
CA TYR A 136 8.11 48.18 6.99
C TYR A 136 9.11 49.18 7.57
N ALA A 137 9.79 49.94 6.72
CA ALA A 137 10.61 51.08 7.12
C ALA A 137 10.56 52.19 6.07
N ASP A 138 10.60 53.43 6.53
CA ASP A 138 10.66 54.62 5.68
C ASP A 138 11.65 55.63 6.28
N ALA A 139 12.48 56.27 5.44
CA ALA A 139 13.57 57.15 5.90
C ALA A 139 13.07 58.47 6.49
N ASN A 140 11.84 58.88 6.15
CA ASN A 140 11.17 60.07 6.67
C ASN A 140 10.24 59.74 7.84
N ASN A 141 10.18 58.47 8.25
CA ASN A 141 9.21 57.92 9.19
C ASN A 141 7.75 58.09 8.73
N ASP A 142 7.53 58.06 7.41
CA ASP A 142 6.18 58.13 6.87
C ASP A 142 5.37 56.89 7.31
N PRO A 143 4.14 57.07 7.84
CA PRO A 143 3.32 55.96 8.29
C PRO A 143 3.04 54.94 7.18
N GLN A 144 2.96 53.68 7.56
CA GLN A 144 2.62 52.60 6.64
C GLN A 144 1.18 52.72 6.13
N GLY A 145 1.03 52.71 4.81
CA GLY A 145 -0.23 52.56 4.09
C GLY A 145 -0.59 51.11 3.76
N ALA A 146 -1.57 50.92 2.87
CA ALA A 146 -2.07 49.60 2.48
C ALA A 146 -1.09 48.90 1.50
N SER A 147 -0.12 48.18 2.06
CA SER A 147 0.84 47.40 1.27
C SER A 147 0.13 46.28 0.50
N THR A 148 0.61 45.98 -0.71
CA THR A 148 0.01 44.95 -1.57
C THR A 148 0.80 43.65 -1.50
N PHE A 149 0.11 42.51 -1.61
CA PHE A 149 0.70 41.19 -1.49
C PHE A 149 0.36 40.30 -2.67
N ARG A 150 1.24 39.34 -2.96
CA ARG A 150 0.92 38.19 -3.82
C ARG A 150 1.69 36.96 -3.38
N TRP A 151 1.07 35.79 -3.54
CA TRP A 151 1.74 34.50 -3.40
C TRP A 151 2.15 33.98 -4.76
N LEU A 152 3.32 33.32 -4.82
CA LEU A 152 3.86 32.76 -6.06
C LEU A 152 4.09 31.26 -5.90
N ARG A 153 3.78 30.50 -6.94
CA ARG A 153 4.11 29.08 -7.11
C ARG A 153 5.11 28.96 -8.23
N ASN A 154 6.27 28.35 -7.97
CA ASN A 154 7.36 28.27 -8.96
C ASN A 154 7.75 29.64 -9.55
N GLY A 155 7.67 30.70 -8.74
CA GLY A 155 7.94 32.07 -9.18
C GLY A 155 6.82 32.74 -10.01
N VAL A 156 5.69 32.06 -10.24
CA VAL A 156 4.52 32.61 -10.96
C VAL A 156 3.42 32.96 -9.97
N ALA A 157 2.82 34.15 -10.12
CA ALA A 157 1.75 34.61 -9.24
C ALA A 157 0.53 33.66 -9.26
N ILE A 158 0.04 33.33 -8.07
CA ILE A 158 -1.16 32.52 -7.90
C ILE A 158 -2.37 33.46 -7.99
N ALA A 159 -3.24 33.22 -8.97
CA ALA A 159 -4.41 34.06 -9.21
C ALA A 159 -5.30 34.17 -7.95
N GLY A 160 -5.62 35.40 -7.54
CA GLY A 160 -6.47 35.69 -6.38
C GLY A 160 -5.78 35.58 -5.01
N ALA A 161 -4.55 35.09 -4.93
CA ALA A 161 -3.81 34.98 -3.67
C ALA A 161 -3.12 36.31 -3.31
N THR A 162 -3.90 37.34 -3.00
CA THR A 162 -3.41 38.70 -2.70
C THR A 162 -3.54 39.09 -1.22
N ALA A 163 -3.98 38.17 -0.38
CA ALA A 163 -4.02 38.36 1.07
C ALA A 163 -2.64 38.09 1.70
N ARG A 164 -2.44 38.63 2.90
CA ARG A 164 -1.25 38.34 3.72
C ARG A 164 -1.17 36.87 4.16
N THR A 165 -2.28 36.14 4.05
CA THR A 165 -2.36 34.70 4.32
C THR A 165 -2.73 33.93 3.06
N TYR A 166 -2.30 32.66 2.99
CA TYR A 166 -2.61 31.76 1.89
C TYR A 166 -2.78 30.33 2.39
N THR A 167 -3.95 29.73 2.12
CA THR A 167 -4.17 28.31 2.39
C THR A 167 -3.66 27.51 1.21
N LEU A 168 -2.68 26.64 1.45
CA LEU A 168 -2.08 25.81 0.41
C LEU A 168 -3.14 24.88 -0.19
N VAL A 169 -3.12 24.74 -1.52
CA VAL A 169 -4.00 23.87 -2.29
C VAL A 169 -3.23 22.70 -2.88
N SER A 170 -3.92 21.68 -3.40
CA SER A 170 -3.31 20.49 -3.99
C SER A 170 -2.31 20.82 -5.10
N ALA A 171 -2.55 21.89 -5.87
CA ALA A 171 -1.66 22.33 -6.93
C ALA A 171 -0.33 22.95 -6.45
N ASP A 172 -0.20 23.30 -5.15
CA ASP A 172 1.06 23.78 -4.56
C ASP A 172 2.00 22.63 -4.19
N GLN A 173 1.49 21.41 -4.12
CA GLN A 173 2.23 20.25 -3.65
C GLN A 173 3.50 19.99 -4.49
N GLY A 174 4.63 19.77 -3.80
CA GLY A 174 5.92 19.55 -4.46
C GLY A 174 6.53 20.80 -5.09
N ASN A 175 5.87 21.96 -4.99
CA ASN A 175 6.34 23.21 -5.59
C ASN A 175 6.83 24.20 -4.51
N PRO A 176 7.88 24.99 -4.77
CA PRO A 176 8.24 26.14 -3.95
C PRO A 176 7.14 27.22 -3.97
N ILE A 177 6.79 27.68 -2.78
CA ILE A 177 5.87 28.80 -2.54
C ILE A 177 6.65 29.98 -1.97
N THR A 178 6.46 31.17 -2.54
CA THR A 178 7.03 32.43 -2.04
C THR A 178 5.95 33.47 -1.80
N PHE A 179 6.22 34.41 -0.90
CA PHE A 179 5.39 35.55 -0.58
C PHE A 179 6.09 36.82 -1.05
N GLU A 180 5.40 37.67 -1.80
CA GLU A 180 5.91 38.96 -2.23
C GLU A 180 5.05 40.09 -1.65
N VAL A 181 5.74 41.12 -1.14
CA VAL A 181 5.14 42.35 -0.63
C VAL A 181 5.69 43.55 -1.38
N THR A 182 4.80 44.48 -1.73
CA THR A 182 5.17 45.85 -2.12
C THR A 182 4.75 46.79 -0.99
N PRO A 183 5.71 47.38 -0.24
CA PRO A 183 5.39 48.27 0.86
C PRO A 183 4.81 49.59 0.33
N VAL A 184 3.83 50.12 1.05
CA VAL A 184 3.16 51.39 0.71
C VAL A 184 3.20 52.33 1.91
N ALA A 185 3.57 53.58 1.68
CA ALA A 185 3.54 54.69 2.63
C ALA A 185 2.28 55.55 2.42
N THR A 186 1.90 56.32 3.43
CA THR A 186 0.76 57.26 3.32
C THR A 186 1.13 58.59 2.63
N VAL A 187 2.42 58.83 2.38
CA VAL A 187 2.97 60.07 1.81
C VAL A 187 3.76 59.76 0.53
N THR A 188 3.82 60.71 -0.41
CA THR A 188 4.52 60.52 -1.70
C THR A 188 6.04 60.70 -1.53
N PRO A 189 6.87 59.81 -2.10
CA PRO A 189 6.53 58.67 -2.96
C PRO A 189 5.96 57.47 -2.19
N THR A 190 4.76 57.03 -2.58
CA THR A 190 3.96 56.08 -1.78
C THR A 190 4.37 54.62 -1.95
N ASN A 191 4.96 54.20 -3.07
CA ASN A 191 5.23 52.78 -3.34
C ASN A 191 6.73 52.47 -3.28
N GLY A 192 7.10 51.45 -2.52
CA GLY A 192 8.43 50.86 -2.56
C GLY A 192 8.58 49.79 -3.64
N ASN A 193 9.77 49.18 -3.70
CA ASN A 193 10.02 48.05 -4.59
C ASN A 193 9.45 46.74 -4.00
N PRO A 194 8.95 45.82 -4.85
CA PRO A 194 8.51 44.50 -4.40
C PRO A 194 9.68 43.67 -3.85
N VAL A 195 9.44 42.95 -2.76
CA VAL A 195 10.42 42.06 -2.12
C VAL A 195 9.80 40.69 -1.92
N VAL A 196 10.51 39.64 -2.35
CA VAL A 196 10.08 38.24 -2.31
C VAL A 196 10.77 37.51 -1.14
N SER A 197 10.03 36.68 -0.42
CA SER A 197 10.57 35.82 0.64
C SER A 197 11.48 34.71 0.10
N ALA A 198 12.23 34.05 0.98
CA ALA A 198 12.72 32.71 0.69
C ALA A 198 11.55 31.75 0.41
N ALA A 199 11.78 30.75 -0.44
CA ALA A 199 10.78 29.75 -0.78
C ALA A 199 10.58 28.74 0.36
N VAL A 200 9.33 28.34 0.59
CA VAL A 200 9.00 27.15 1.37
C VAL A 200 8.56 26.04 0.43
N ASN A 201 9.11 24.84 0.61
CA ASN A 201 8.76 23.69 -0.22
C ASN A 201 7.60 22.94 0.42
N VAL A 202 6.54 22.71 -0.36
CA VAL A 202 5.40 21.90 0.08
C VAL A 202 5.76 20.43 -0.09
N ALA A 203 5.78 19.65 1.00
CA ALA A 203 6.12 18.24 0.94
C ALA A 203 5.19 17.47 -0.02
N PRO A 204 5.71 16.49 -0.80
CA PRO A 204 4.87 15.68 -1.65
C PRO A 204 3.92 14.84 -0.80
N LYS A 205 2.67 14.72 -1.26
CA LYS A 205 1.72 13.78 -0.67
C LYS A 205 2.24 12.37 -0.90
N THR A 206 2.17 11.56 0.15
CA THR A 206 2.50 10.15 0.06
C THR A 206 1.34 9.29 0.51
N VAL A 207 1.27 8.07 -0.03
CA VAL A 207 0.28 7.06 0.37
C VAL A 207 1.01 5.73 0.56
N GLY A 208 0.94 5.17 1.77
CA GLY A 208 1.52 3.87 2.08
C GLY A 208 0.91 2.75 1.23
N MET A 209 1.76 1.90 0.65
CA MET A 209 1.37 0.75 -0.17
C MET A 209 0.90 -0.43 0.68
N LYS A 210 -0.14 -0.17 1.45
CA LYS A 210 -0.73 -1.08 2.43
C LYS A 210 -2.24 -0.83 2.49
N LEU A 211 -3.02 -1.86 2.76
CA LEU A 211 -4.48 -1.75 2.91
C LEU A 211 -4.90 -1.65 4.37
N LEU A 212 -6.07 -1.08 4.63
CA LEU A 212 -6.73 -1.15 5.93
C LEU A 212 -8.00 -2.00 5.81
N VAL A 213 -8.11 -3.05 6.61
CA VAL A 213 -9.31 -3.88 6.74
C VAL A 213 -10.06 -3.48 8.01
N ILE A 214 -11.32 -3.06 7.88
CA ILE A 214 -12.15 -2.66 9.02
C ILE A 214 -13.31 -3.65 9.15
N SER A 215 -13.53 -4.15 10.36
CA SER A 215 -14.67 -5.02 10.68
C SER A 215 -15.33 -4.58 11.98
N ALA A 216 -16.63 -4.85 12.09
CA ALA A 216 -17.33 -4.75 13.36
C ALA A 216 -16.79 -5.80 14.35
N VAL A 217 -16.81 -7.07 13.95
CA VAL A 217 -16.36 -8.24 14.74
C VAL A 217 -15.25 -9.00 14.01
N ASP A 218 -14.40 -9.71 14.74
CA ASP A 218 -13.28 -10.47 14.18
C ASP A 218 -13.67 -11.85 13.61
N THR A 219 -14.92 -12.27 13.83
CA THR A 219 -15.47 -13.55 13.36
C THR A 219 -16.33 -13.44 12.10
N ALA A 220 -16.52 -12.23 11.55
CA ALA A 220 -17.37 -12.05 10.36
C ALA A 220 -16.79 -12.84 9.16
N PRO A 221 -17.58 -13.67 8.44
CA PRO A 221 -17.10 -14.44 7.29
C PRO A 221 -16.45 -13.56 6.23
N SER A 222 -17.04 -12.41 5.93
CA SER A 222 -16.56 -11.45 4.94
C SER A 222 -15.25 -10.77 5.36
N TYR A 223 -15.02 -10.59 6.66
CA TYR A 223 -13.74 -10.14 7.23
C TYR A 223 -12.66 -11.20 7.00
N LEU A 224 -12.94 -12.46 7.35
CA LEU A 224 -12.02 -13.57 7.11
C LEU A 224 -11.71 -13.73 5.61
N ALA A 225 -12.71 -13.54 4.73
CA ALA A 225 -12.53 -13.56 3.28
C ALA A 225 -11.57 -12.45 2.80
N ALA A 226 -11.73 -11.23 3.32
CA ALA A 226 -10.81 -10.12 3.03
C ALA A 226 -9.37 -10.44 3.47
N LEU A 227 -9.20 -10.97 4.69
CA LEU A 227 -7.86 -11.34 5.16
C LEU A 227 -7.25 -12.45 4.32
N SER A 228 -8.06 -13.47 3.98
CA SER A 228 -7.61 -14.62 3.21
C SER A 228 -7.06 -14.22 1.85
N ILE A 229 -7.77 -13.37 1.08
CA ILE A 229 -7.27 -12.94 -0.22
C ILE A 229 -5.97 -12.13 -0.11
N LEU A 230 -5.87 -11.23 0.89
CA LEU A 230 -4.67 -10.41 1.11
C LEU A 230 -3.46 -11.28 1.50
N ASP A 231 -3.68 -12.26 2.37
CA ASP A 231 -2.67 -13.23 2.76
C ASP A 231 -2.26 -14.13 1.58
N GLN A 232 -3.20 -14.55 0.72
CA GLN A 232 -2.87 -15.37 -0.46
C GLN A 232 -1.92 -14.65 -1.43
N ILE A 233 -2.21 -13.39 -1.76
CA ILE A 233 -1.43 -12.63 -2.74
C ILE A 233 -0.29 -11.79 -2.13
N GLY A 234 -0.21 -11.71 -0.79
CA GLY A 234 0.88 -11.04 -0.08
C GLY A 234 0.79 -9.53 -0.07
N VAL A 235 -0.44 -8.99 -0.05
CA VAL A 235 -0.66 -7.55 0.11
C VAL A 235 -0.53 -7.19 1.58
N PRO A 236 0.36 -6.25 1.96
CA PRO A 236 0.45 -5.78 3.33
C PRO A 236 -0.85 -5.10 3.76
N TYR A 237 -1.29 -5.34 5.00
CA TYR A 237 -2.48 -4.70 5.55
C TYR A 237 -2.40 -4.44 7.05
N ASP A 238 -3.19 -3.49 7.54
CA ASP A 238 -3.58 -3.34 8.95
C ASP A 238 -5.04 -3.76 9.11
N LYS A 239 -5.44 -4.07 10.35
CA LYS A 239 -6.80 -4.42 10.71
C LYS A 239 -7.31 -3.59 11.88
N ILE A 240 -8.59 -3.20 11.81
CA ILE A 240 -9.34 -2.61 12.92
C ILE A 240 -10.59 -3.46 13.14
N VAL A 241 -10.80 -3.89 14.39
CA VAL A 241 -12.02 -4.56 14.84
C VAL A 241 -12.69 -3.68 15.88
N LEU A 242 -13.93 -3.25 15.61
CA LEU A 242 -14.60 -2.17 16.35
C LEU A 242 -15.29 -2.66 17.63
N THR A 243 -15.70 -3.92 17.68
CA THR A 243 -16.34 -4.55 18.83
C THR A 243 -15.61 -5.87 19.13
N GLY A 244 -14.72 -5.86 20.14
CA GLY A 244 -13.92 -7.03 20.52
C GLY A 244 -12.96 -6.75 21.69
N THR A 245 -12.57 -7.80 22.42
CA THR A 245 -11.54 -7.79 23.47
C THR A 245 -10.14 -8.01 22.89
N PRO A 246 -9.07 -7.41 23.46
CA PRO A 246 -9.06 -6.67 24.72
C PRO A 246 -9.32 -5.15 24.57
N THR A 247 -9.44 -4.60 23.36
CA THR A 247 -9.77 -3.18 23.15
C THR A 247 -10.46 -2.96 21.80
N ALA A 248 -11.66 -2.36 21.83
CA ALA A 248 -12.23 -1.71 20.66
C ALA A 248 -11.25 -0.61 20.21
N LEU A 249 -10.62 -0.77 19.05
CA LEU A 249 -9.79 0.27 18.47
C LEU A 249 -10.71 1.35 17.90
N GLN A 250 -10.74 2.52 18.54
CA GLN A 250 -11.44 3.67 17.98
C GLN A 250 -10.61 4.25 16.84
N MET A 251 -11.23 4.39 15.67
CA MET A 251 -10.65 5.16 14.58
C MET A 251 -10.60 6.64 15.00
N VAL A 252 -9.41 7.12 15.33
CA VAL A 252 -9.14 8.48 15.85
C VAL A 252 -8.22 9.27 14.91
N ALA A 253 -8.04 10.56 15.18
CA ALA A 253 -7.07 11.39 14.47
C ALA A 253 -5.68 10.72 14.51
N GLY A 254 -5.00 10.67 13.36
CA GLY A 254 -3.73 9.94 13.24
C GLY A 254 -3.87 8.48 12.74
N THR A 255 -5.08 7.90 12.74
CA THR A 255 -5.26 6.49 12.33
C THR A 255 -5.00 6.28 10.84
N LEU A 256 -5.49 7.19 10.00
CA LEU A 256 -5.46 7.06 8.54
C LEU A 256 -4.32 7.86 7.88
N SER A 257 -3.90 8.96 8.50
CA SER A 257 -2.80 9.81 8.04
C SER A 257 -2.06 10.40 9.24
N ASP A 258 -0.83 10.86 9.05
CA ASP A 258 -0.07 11.57 10.09
C ASP A 258 -0.45 13.06 10.23
N GLY A 259 -1.41 13.52 9.41
CA GLY A 259 -1.79 14.94 9.35
C GLY A 259 -0.72 15.85 8.72
N ALA A 260 0.38 15.30 8.20
CA ALA A 260 1.52 15.98 7.57
C ALA A 260 1.66 15.67 6.07
N GLY A 261 0.58 15.20 5.42
CA GLY A 261 0.54 14.88 3.99
C GLY A 261 0.88 13.43 3.67
N ASN A 262 1.06 12.58 4.69
CA ASN A 262 1.32 11.16 4.51
C ASN A 262 0.10 10.33 4.91
N GLY A 263 -0.55 9.73 3.92
CA GLY A 263 -1.62 8.75 4.10
C GLY A 263 -1.02 7.38 4.33
N LYS A 264 -1.59 6.62 5.26
CA LYS A 264 -1.03 5.32 5.66
C LYS A 264 -1.46 4.17 4.76
N TYR A 265 -2.60 4.32 4.07
CA TYR A 265 -3.25 3.22 3.34
C TYR A 265 -3.66 3.61 1.92
N GLN A 266 -3.30 2.79 0.94
CA GLN A 266 -3.67 3.00 -0.47
C GLN A 266 -5.09 2.56 -0.82
N GLY A 267 -5.75 1.84 0.08
CA GLY A 267 -7.09 1.32 -0.10
C GLY A 267 -7.69 0.87 1.24
N ILE A 268 -9.01 0.88 1.30
CA ILE A 268 -9.78 0.47 2.48
C ILE A 268 -10.68 -0.71 2.09
N ILE A 269 -10.73 -1.75 2.91
CA ILE A 269 -11.69 -2.84 2.76
C ILE A 269 -12.54 -2.90 4.02
N LEU A 270 -13.85 -2.83 3.85
CA LEU A 270 -14.83 -2.99 4.93
C LEU A 270 -15.39 -4.40 4.86
N ALA A 271 -15.40 -5.11 5.98
CA ALA A 271 -15.96 -6.45 6.08
C ALA A 271 -17.45 -6.43 5.72
N THR A 272 -18.20 -5.49 6.27
CA THR A 272 -19.58 -5.20 5.84
C THR A 272 -19.74 -3.73 5.48
N GLY A 273 -20.71 -3.43 4.61
CA GLY A 273 -20.96 -2.09 4.12
C GLY A 273 -21.37 -1.09 5.21
N ASP A 274 -22.04 -1.57 6.24
CA ASP A 274 -22.52 -0.77 7.37
C ASP A 274 -21.66 -0.91 8.63
N LEU A 275 -20.71 -1.86 8.65
CA LEU A 275 -19.95 -2.25 9.84
C LEU A 275 -20.88 -2.47 11.05
N ALA A 276 -22.03 -3.10 10.82
CA ALA A 276 -23.03 -3.26 11.85
C ALA A 276 -22.60 -4.27 12.92
N ALA A 277 -22.87 -3.95 14.19
CA ALA A 277 -22.68 -4.83 15.33
C ALA A 277 -24.00 -5.01 16.07
N TYR A 278 -24.25 -6.20 16.62
CA TYR A 278 -25.47 -6.45 17.40
C TYR A 278 -25.46 -5.62 18.70
N ASN A 279 -26.53 -4.86 18.91
CA ASN A 279 -26.77 -4.10 20.13
C ASN A 279 -27.94 -4.73 20.89
N ALA A 280 -27.63 -5.50 21.93
CA ALA A 280 -28.62 -6.25 22.69
C ALA A 280 -29.67 -5.36 23.39
N PRO A 281 -29.32 -4.23 24.05
CA PRO A 281 -30.30 -3.32 24.63
C PRO A 281 -31.40 -2.84 23.68
N THR A 282 -31.07 -2.56 22.42
CA THR A 282 -32.00 -2.03 21.43
C THR A 282 -32.46 -3.07 20.40
N ASN A 283 -32.00 -4.31 20.53
CA ASN A 283 -32.26 -5.43 19.62
C ASN A 283 -32.15 -5.04 18.14
N ASN A 284 -31.07 -4.34 17.80
CA ASN A 284 -30.82 -3.84 16.44
C ASN A 284 -29.33 -3.98 16.09
N TYR A 285 -28.98 -3.58 14.86
CA TYR A 285 -27.64 -3.71 14.29
C TYR A 285 -27.14 -2.34 13.79
N PRO A 286 -26.83 -1.38 14.70
CA PRO A 286 -26.29 -0.08 14.30
C PRO A 286 -24.87 -0.23 13.74
N SER A 287 -24.46 0.74 12.93
CA SER A 287 -23.04 0.88 12.55
C SER A 287 -22.18 1.04 13.80
N ALA A 288 -21.14 0.22 13.93
CA ALA A 288 -20.17 0.30 15.02
C ALA A 288 -19.30 1.58 14.94
N MET A 289 -19.25 2.23 13.77
CA MET A 289 -18.66 3.56 13.62
C MET A 289 -19.71 4.66 13.81
N THR A 290 -19.32 5.73 14.50
CA THR A 290 -20.09 6.99 14.59
C THR A 290 -20.08 7.76 13.27
N THR A 291 -21.02 8.69 13.10
CA THR A 291 -21.09 9.61 11.96
C THR A 291 -19.79 10.40 11.77
N ALA A 292 -19.15 10.84 12.86
CA ALA A 292 -17.87 11.55 12.80
C ALA A 292 -16.72 10.67 12.28
N GLN A 293 -16.71 9.39 12.65
CA GLN A 293 -15.70 8.44 12.16
C GLN A 293 -15.92 8.12 10.68
N TRP A 294 -17.17 7.96 10.23
CA TRP A 294 -17.47 7.84 8.80
C TRP A 294 -17.02 9.07 8.02
N ALA A 295 -17.29 10.28 8.53
CA ALA A 295 -16.81 11.52 7.92
C ALA A 295 -15.28 11.57 7.82
N MET A 296 -14.57 11.12 8.87
CA MET A 296 -13.11 11.00 8.84
C MET A 296 -12.61 10.05 7.74
N LEU A 297 -13.26 8.89 7.58
CA LEU A 297 -12.94 7.96 6.50
C LEU A 297 -13.16 8.59 5.12
N ARG A 298 -14.31 9.25 4.91
CA ARG A 298 -14.61 9.92 3.63
C ARG A 298 -13.63 11.06 3.34
N GLN A 299 -13.25 11.84 4.36
CA GLN A 299 -12.25 12.90 4.21
C GLN A 299 -10.90 12.32 3.81
N TYR A 300 -10.47 11.21 4.43
CA TYR A 300 -9.25 10.52 4.03
C TYR A 300 -9.28 10.04 2.57
N GLN A 301 -10.41 9.47 2.13
CA GLN A 301 -10.59 9.05 0.74
C GLN A 301 -10.47 10.24 -0.23
N PHE A 302 -11.04 11.39 0.13
CA PHE A 302 -10.93 12.62 -0.64
C PHE A 302 -9.48 13.15 -0.68
N ASP A 303 -8.89 13.40 0.49
CA ASP A 303 -7.56 13.99 0.63
C ASP A 303 -6.48 13.14 -0.07
N PHE A 304 -6.59 11.80 0.07
CA PHE A 304 -5.60 10.87 -0.44
C PHE A 304 -5.96 10.23 -1.77
N GLY A 305 -7.17 10.44 -2.29
CA GLY A 305 -7.66 9.80 -3.51
C GLY A 305 -7.76 8.28 -3.35
N VAL A 306 -8.07 7.81 -2.14
CA VAL A 306 -8.09 6.40 -1.75
C VAL A 306 -9.47 5.80 -2.00
N ARG A 307 -9.51 4.61 -2.62
CA ARG A 307 -10.75 3.86 -2.87
C ARG A 307 -11.11 3.00 -1.66
N SER A 308 -12.39 2.68 -1.52
CA SER A 308 -12.85 1.66 -0.57
C SER A 308 -13.58 0.51 -1.27
N ALA A 309 -13.57 -0.68 -0.69
CA ALA A 309 -14.44 -1.76 -1.11
C ALA A 309 -15.18 -2.35 0.10
N THR A 310 -16.38 -2.87 -0.13
CA THR A 310 -17.18 -3.54 0.89
C THR A 310 -17.39 -4.99 0.49
N MET A 311 -16.94 -5.91 1.32
CA MET A 311 -17.01 -7.35 1.04
C MET A 311 -18.42 -7.89 1.14
N TYR A 312 -19.30 -7.23 1.90
CA TYR A 312 -20.70 -7.61 1.99
C TYR A 312 -21.57 -6.40 2.36
N THR A 313 -22.41 -5.96 1.42
CA THR A 313 -23.25 -4.78 1.56
C THR A 313 -24.71 -5.19 1.55
N ARG A 314 -25.43 -4.82 2.59
CA ARG A 314 -26.88 -4.66 2.55
C ARG A 314 -27.19 -3.20 2.25
N PRO A 315 -27.64 -2.82 1.05
CA PRO A 315 -27.97 -1.42 0.77
C PRO A 315 -29.14 -0.98 1.65
N ALA A 316 -28.91 -0.05 2.58
CA ALA A 316 -29.98 0.49 3.42
C ALA A 316 -29.59 1.85 4.02
N GLN A 317 -30.60 2.63 4.38
CA GLN A 317 -30.44 3.67 5.40
C GLN A 317 -30.34 3.00 6.77
N THR A 318 -29.35 3.41 7.56
CA THR A 318 -29.09 2.84 8.88
C THR A 318 -28.87 3.95 9.91
N ILE A 319 -28.54 3.58 11.13
CA ILE A 319 -28.15 4.48 12.21
C ILE A 319 -26.76 4.11 12.74
N ASP A 320 -26.05 5.10 13.28
CA ASP A 320 -24.84 4.84 14.06
C ASP A 320 -25.15 4.44 15.51
N ILE A 321 -24.10 4.11 16.26
CA ILE A 321 -24.18 3.73 17.68
C ILE A 321 -24.76 4.85 18.59
N ASN A 322 -24.82 6.10 18.11
CA ASN A 322 -25.41 7.26 18.78
C ASN A 322 -26.78 7.63 18.19
N ASN A 323 -27.40 6.71 17.45
CA ASN A 323 -28.72 6.86 16.85
C ASN A 323 -28.80 8.02 15.81
N GLN A 324 -27.70 8.37 15.16
CA GLN A 324 -27.66 9.33 14.06
C GLN A 324 -27.85 8.62 12.71
N PRO A 325 -28.61 9.20 11.76
CA PRO A 325 -28.88 8.59 10.47
C PRO A 325 -27.63 8.53 9.57
N LEU A 326 -27.45 7.42 8.85
CA LEU A 326 -26.40 7.21 7.87
C LEU A 326 -26.98 6.62 6.58
N ASP A 327 -26.54 7.16 5.44
CA ASP A 327 -26.79 6.55 4.13
C ASP A 327 -25.60 5.68 3.73
N LEU A 328 -25.76 4.36 3.88
CA LEU A 328 -24.78 3.34 3.50
C LEU A 328 -25.36 2.42 2.42
N THR A 329 -26.23 2.97 1.57
CA THR A 329 -26.75 2.28 0.39
C THR A 329 -25.71 2.10 -0.71
N TYR A 330 -24.66 2.92 -0.70
CA TYR A 330 -23.65 3.00 -1.77
C TYR A 330 -24.29 3.25 -3.14
N GLY A 331 -25.36 4.05 -3.19
CA GLY A 331 -26.05 4.44 -4.41
C GLY A 331 -26.84 3.33 -5.10
N LEU A 332 -27.15 2.26 -4.37
CA LEU A 332 -28.15 1.26 -4.76
C LEU A 332 -29.48 1.55 -4.05
N SER A 333 -30.59 1.10 -4.61
CA SER A 333 -31.89 1.11 -3.93
C SER A 333 -31.81 0.30 -2.64
N SER A 334 -32.49 0.74 -1.58
CA SER A 334 -32.60 -0.04 -0.35
C SER A 334 -33.02 -1.48 -0.64
N ALA A 335 -32.37 -2.44 0.01
CA ALA A 335 -32.63 -3.86 -0.16
C ALA A 335 -34.08 -4.16 0.21
N VAL A 336 -34.87 -4.58 -0.79
CA VAL A 336 -36.28 -4.94 -0.62
C VAL A 336 -36.44 -6.46 -0.44
N GLU A 337 -35.46 -7.23 -0.91
CA GLU A 337 -35.46 -8.68 -0.91
C GLU A 337 -34.11 -9.23 -0.43
N THR A 338 -34.14 -10.40 0.20
CA THR A 338 -32.96 -11.19 0.55
C THR A 338 -33.04 -12.52 -0.18
N ILE A 339 -32.04 -12.84 -0.98
CA ILE A 339 -31.94 -14.13 -1.68
C ILE A 339 -30.99 -15.02 -0.90
N ALA A 340 -31.50 -16.16 -0.41
CA ALA A 340 -30.68 -17.23 0.16
C ALA A 340 -30.29 -18.23 -0.93
N THR A 341 -29.07 -18.79 -0.84
CA THR A 341 -28.51 -19.74 -1.83
C THR A 341 -28.24 -21.12 -1.24
N ASP A 342 -29.07 -21.51 -0.27
CA ASP A 342 -29.11 -22.82 0.38
C ASP A 342 -29.78 -23.88 -0.52
N ALA A 343 -30.92 -23.54 -1.11
CA ALA A 343 -31.68 -24.45 -1.97
C ALA A 343 -31.29 -24.37 -3.46
N SER A 344 -30.83 -23.22 -3.94
CA SER A 344 -30.51 -23.01 -5.35
C SER A 344 -29.42 -21.95 -5.52
N ALA A 345 -28.53 -22.16 -6.50
CA ALA A 345 -27.49 -21.20 -6.80
C ALA A 345 -28.07 -19.97 -7.51
N LEU A 346 -27.60 -18.78 -7.12
CA LEU A 346 -27.86 -17.54 -7.84
C LEU A 346 -26.78 -17.33 -8.91
N THR A 347 -27.18 -17.01 -10.14
CA THR A 347 -26.22 -16.69 -11.21
C THR A 347 -26.12 -15.19 -11.43
N ALA A 348 -24.93 -14.72 -11.79
CA ALA A 348 -24.70 -13.32 -12.14
C ALA A 348 -23.73 -13.18 -13.32
N THR A 349 -24.04 -12.24 -14.22
CA THR A 349 -23.29 -11.97 -15.44
C THR A 349 -22.52 -10.66 -15.33
N PHE A 350 -21.38 -10.58 -16.03
CA PHE A 350 -20.55 -9.39 -16.05
C PHE A 350 -21.11 -8.35 -17.02
N THR A 351 -21.27 -7.12 -16.54
CA THR A 351 -21.47 -5.96 -17.40
C THR A 351 -20.18 -5.62 -18.16
N PRO A 352 -20.19 -4.74 -19.18
CA PRO A 352 -18.96 -4.33 -19.87
C PRO A 352 -17.88 -3.78 -18.92
N LEU A 353 -18.26 -3.04 -17.88
CA LEU A 353 -17.29 -2.58 -16.87
C LEU A 353 -16.89 -3.69 -15.89
N GLY A 354 -17.81 -4.61 -15.56
CA GLY A 354 -17.47 -5.83 -14.83
C GLY A 354 -16.40 -6.66 -15.56
N GLN A 355 -16.53 -6.80 -16.88
CA GLN A 355 -15.54 -7.49 -17.71
C GLN A 355 -14.15 -6.86 -17.63
N GLN A 356 -14.07 -5.53 -17.54
CA GLN A 356 -12.81 -4.81 -17.36
C GLN A 356 -12.24 -5.01 -15.95
N ALA A 357 -13.08 -4.85 -14.91
CA ALA A 357 -12.68 -4.97 -13.51
C ALA A 357 -12.21 -6.39 -13.13
N PHE A 358 -12.76 -7.40 -13.79
CA PHE A 358 -12.48 -8.82 -13.55
C PHE A 358 -11.94 -9.53 -14.80
N SER A 359 -11.14 -8.83 -15.61
CA SER A 359 -10.62 -9.30 -16.92
C SER A 359 -9.80 -10.59 -16.90
N TYR A 360 -9.38 -11.04 -15.73
CA TYR A 360 -8.68 -12.31 -15.52
C TYR A 360 -9.60 -13.52 -15.39
N LEU A 361 -10.89 -13.27 -15.18
CA LEU A 361 -11.93 -14.30 -15.21
C LEU A 361 -12.34 -14.55 -16.65
N ASN A 362 -12.89 -15.74 -16.90
CA ASN A 362 -13.58 -16.00 -18.16
C ASN A 362 -14.99 -15.39 -18.08
N THR A 363 -15.07 -14.09 -18.38
CA THR A 363 -16.27 -13.28 -18.17
C THR A 363 -17.39 -13.54 -19.18
N ALA A 364 -17.16 -14.42 -20.15
CA ALA A 364 -18.21 -14.99 -21.01
C ALA A 364 -19.14 -15.94 -20.23
N ASN A 365 -18.67 -16.50 -19.12
CA ASN A 365 -19.46 -17.38 -18.26
C ASN A 365 -20.02 -16.60 -17.05
N PRO A 366 -21.28 -16.85 -16.65
CA PRO A 366 -21.82 -16.32 -15.40
C PRO A 366 -21.06 -16.86 -14.18
N ILE A 367 -20.98 -16.05 -13.12
CA ILE A 367 -20.58 -16.53 -11.79
C ILE A 367 -21.77 -17.21 -11.14
N SER A 368 -21.51 -18.37 -10.53
CA SER A 368 -22.45 -19.08 -9.66
C SER A 368 -22.17 -18.73 -8.19
N ILE A 369 -23.21 -18.30 -7.49
CA ILE A 369 -23.21 -18.01 -6.05
C ILE A 369 -23.99 -19.13 -5.37
N LYS A 370 -23.27 -19.95 -4.60
CA LYS A 370 -23.82 -21.12 -3.89
C LYS A 370 -23.23 -21.21 -2.49
N GLY A 371 -23.82 -22.06 -1.66
CA GLY A 371 -23.28 -22.43 -0.35
C GLY A 371 -23.98 -21.78 0.83
N GLY A 372 -25.28 -21.48 0.70
CA GLY A 372 -26.10 -21.00 1.82
C GLY A 372 -25.81 -19.56 2.24
N VAL A 373 -25.35 -18.72 1.31
CA VAL A 373 -25.11 -17.30 1.58
C VAL A 373 -26.33 -16.44 1.25
N TYR A 374 -26.43 -15.30 1.94
CA TYR A 374 -27.39 -14.25 1.65
C TYR A 374 -26.85 -13.25 0.63
N THR A 375 -27.73 -12.83 -0.27
CA THR A 375 -27.47 -11.78 -1.27
C THR A 375 -28.59 -10.73 -1.23
N TYR A 376 -28.22 -9.46 -1.37
CA TYR A 376 -29.12 -8.30 -1.37
C TYR A 376 -29.06 -7.53 -2.70
N PRO A 377 -29.58 -8.07 -3.82
CA PRO A 377 -29.52 -7.37 -5.09
C PRO A 377 -30.26 -6.03 -5.03
N GLY A 378 -29.66 -4.99 -5.60
CA GLY A 378 -30.24 -3.64 -5.66
C GLY A 378 -30.28 -3.09 -7.08
N THR A 379 -30.87 -1.91 -7.25
CA THR A 379 -30.86 -1.18 -8.53
C THR A 379 -30.11 0.14 -8.35
N PRO A 380 -29.23 0.55 -9.28
CA PRO A 380 -28.62 1.88 -9.24
C PRO A 380 -29.69 2.98 -9.19
N VAL A 381 -29.58 3.92 -8.24
CA VAL A 381 -30.52 5.06 -8.14
C VAL A 381 -30.11 6.26 -8.98
N SER A 382 -28.89 6.22 -9.55
CA SER A 382 -28.38 7.23 -10.49
C SER A 382 -27.22 6.66 -11.31
N SER A 383 -26.79 7.41 -12.33
CA SER A 383 -25.60 7.06 -13.15
C SER A 383 -24.27 7.10 -12.39
N ALA A 384 -24.26 7.64 -11.15
CA ALA A 384 -23.09 7.64 -10.28
C ALA A 384 -22.73 6.24 -9.75
N THR A 385 -23.68 5.30 -9.83
CA THR A 385 -23.50 3.89 -9.47
C THR A 385 -23.53 3.04 -10.72
N VAL A 386 -22.43 2.37 -11.02
CA VAL A 386 -22.30 1.54 -12.21
C VAL A 386 -22.24 0.06 -11.82
N PRO A 387 -23.18 -0.78 -12.31
CA PRO A 387 -23.15 -2.23 -12.08
C PRO A 387 -21.92 -2.89 -12.70
N LEU A 388 -21.33 -3.84 -11.97
CA LEU A 388 -20.29 -4.76 -12.44
C LEU A 388 -20.85 -6.17 -12.67
N LEU A 389 -21.73 -6.62 -11.79
CA LEU A 389 -22.38 -7.94 -11.87
C LEU A 389 -23.88 -7.79 -11.69
N GLN A 390 -24.65 -8.45 -12.55
CA GLN A 390 -26.10 -8.44 -12.51
C GLN A 390 -26.70 -9.85 -12.61
N THR A 391 -27.77 -10.07 -11.86
CA THR A 391 -28.64 -11.24 -11.98
C THR A 391 -29.43 -11.21 -13.31
N PRO A 392 -30.05 -12.32 -13.74
CA PRO A 392 -30.82 -12.36 -14.99
C PRO A 392 -31.97 -11.34 -15.08
N ASP A 393 -32.53 -10.93 -13.95
CA ASP A 393 -33.55 -9.88 -13.83
C ASP A 393 -32.96 -8.46 -13.69
N ALA A 394 -31.69 -8.29 -14.08
CA ALA A 394 -30.94 -7.03 -14.11
C ALA A 394 -30.70 -6.36 -12.74
N ARG A 395 -30.90 -7.06 -11.62
CA ARG A 395 -30.53 -6.55 -10.30
C ARG A 395 -29.03 -6.67 -10.07
N THR A 396 -28.47 -5.65 -9.45
CA THR A 396 -27.03 -5.48 -9.27
C THR A 396 -26.57 -6.12 -7.97
N ILE A 397 -25.54 -6.96 -8.06
CA ILE A 397 -24.91 -7.61 -6.89
C ILE A 397 -23.45 -7.18 -6.68
N ALA A 398 -22.82 -6.56 -7.69
CA ALA A 398 -21.56 -5.86 -7.52
C ALA A 398 -21.60 -4.53 -8.28
N SER A 399 -21.11 -3.44 -7.70
CA SER A 399 -21.16 -2.12 -8.33
C SER A 399 -19.98 -1.24 -7.90
N VAL A 400 -19.72 -0.19 -8.68
CA VAL A 400 -18.88 0.93 -8.28
C VAL A 400 -19.74 2.16 -8.12
N HIS A 401 -19.68 2.79 -6.95
CA HIS A 401 -20.31 4.08 -6.69
C HIS A 401 -19.24 5.18 -6.61
N THR A 402 -19.50 6.31 -7.26
CA THR A 402 -18.71 7.54 -7.10
C THR A 402 -19.60 8.62 -6.48
N ALA A 403 -19.30 9.00 -5.24
CA ALA A 403 -20.09 10.00 -4.55
C ALA A 403 -19.83 11.41 -5.10
N PRO A 404 -20.75 12.38 -4.93
CA PRO A 404 -20.53 13.77 -5.32
C PRO A 404 -19.28 14.40 -4.71
N GLN A 405 -18.88 13.96 -3.52
CA GLN A 405 -17.67 14.39 -2.83
C GLN A 405 -16.39 13.71 -3.36
N GLY A 406 -16.47 12.86 -4.39
CA GLY A 406 -15.32 12.28 -5.10
C GLY A 406 -14.78 10.95 -4.55
N TRP A 407 -15.24 10.48 -3.38
CA TRP A 407 -14.87 9.15 -2.90
C TRP A 407 -15.56 8.05 -3.71
N GLN A 408 -14.90 6.91 -3.84
CA GLN A 408 -15.39 5.78 -4.62
C GLN A 408 -15.47 4.51 -3.76
N ASN A 409 -16.52 3.72 -3.95
CA ASN A 409 -16.70 2.42 -3.32
C ASN A 409 -17.04 1.32 -4.32
N LEU A 410 -16.35 0.17 -4.25
CA LEU A 410 -16.81 -1.07 -4.89
C LEU A 410 -17.64 -1.86 -3.87
N ALA A 411 -18.93 -2.02 -4.13
CA ALA A 411 -19.84 -2.74 -3.24
C ALA A 411 -20.16 -4.14 -3.76
N ILE A 412 -20.01 -5.17 -2.91
CA ILE A 412 -20.48 -6.53 -3.16
C ILE A 412 -21.70 -6.80 -2.27
N ALA A 413 -22.84 -7.13 -2.86
CA ALA A 413 -24.09 -7.34 -2.13
C ALA A 413 -24.35 -8.79 -1.71
N THR A 414 -23.37 -9.67 -1.91
CA THR A 414 -23.40 -11.09 -1.55
C THR A 414 -22.42 -11.35 -0.43
N ASP A 415 -22.79 -12.17 0.54
CA ASP A 415 -21.88 -12.54 1.63
C ASP A 415 -20.68 -13.35 1.11
N ASN A 416 -19.53 -13.18 1.75
CA ASN A 416 -18.26 -13.75 1.32
C ASN A 416 -17.63 -14.57 2.44
N ASN A 417 -16.94 -15.64 2.07
CA ASN A 417 -16.23 -16.52 2.99
C ASN A 417 -14.96 -17.05 2.30
N PRO A 418 -13.84 -17.29 3.02
CA PRO A 418 -12.60 -17.83 2.45
C PRO A 418 -12.73 -19.09 1.58
N GLU A 419 -13.77 -19.89 1.78
CA GLU A 419 -13.95 -21.20 1.15
C GLU A 419 -14.92 -21.21 -0.04
N LEU A 420 -15.64 -20.11 -0.27
CA LEU A 420 -16.66 -20.04 -1.32
C LEU A 420 -16.06 -19.65 -2.66
N THR A 421 -16.48 -20.33 -3.72
CA THR A 421 -15.95 -20.12 -5.07
C THR A 421 -16.10 -18.68 -5.52
N HIS A 422 -17.29 -18.06 -5.40
CA HIS A 422 -17.49 -16.67 -5.83
C HIS A 422 -16.58 -15.69 -5.06
N SER A 423 -16.31 -15.95 -3.78
CA SER A 423 -15.37 -15.15 -2.99
C SER A 423 -13.95 -15.23 -3.54
N LEU A 424 -13.48 -16.43 -3.89
CA LEU A 424 -12.16 -16.65 -4.50
C LEU A 424 -12.06 -16.05 -5.91
N LEU A 425 -13.14 -16.10 -6.69
CA LEU A 425 -13.19 -15.49 -8.03
C LEU A 425 -13.10 -13.97 -7.95
N LEU A 426 -13.84 -13.32 -7.05
CA LEU A 426 -13.97 -11.87 -6.99
C LEU A 426 -12.88 -11.18 -6.16
N GLY A 427 -12.31 -11.87 -5.18
CA GLY A 427 -11.40 -11.28 -4.20
C GLY A 427 -10.22 -10.53 -4.82
N TYR A 428 -9.57 -11.11 -5.83
CA TYR A 428 -8.45 -10.45 -6.50
C TYR A 428 -8.89 -9.15 -7.20
N GLY A 429 -10.01 -9.16 -7.92
CA GLY A 429 -10.52 -7.99 -8.62
C GLY A 429 -10.87 -6.85 -7.66
N ILE A 430 -11.37 -7.18 -6.46
CA ILE A 430 -11.60 -6.19 -5.39
C ILE A 430 -10.28 -5.54 -4.96
N VAL A 431 -9.26 -6.35 -4.67
CA VAL A 431 -7.94 -5.82 -4.26
C VAL A 431 -7.29 -5.03 -5.39
N ASN A 432 -7.34 -5.55 -6.61
CA ASN A 432 -6.81 -4.88 -7.80
C ASN A 432 -7.51 -3.53 -8.05
N TRP A 433 -8.83 -3.48 -7.90
CA TRP A 433 -9.59 -2.25 -8.11
C TRP A 433 -9.32 -1.20 -7.02
N VAL A 434 -9.28 -1.61 -5.73
CA VAL A 434 -9.08 -0.68 -4.60
C VAL A 434 -7.67 -0.10 -4.60
N THR A 435 -6.70 -0.87 -5.08
CA THR A 435 -5.29 -0.46 -5.22
C THR A 435 -4.98 0.22 -6.56
N LYS A 436 -5.99 0.40 -7.43
CA LYS A 436 -5.84 0.94 -8.79
C LYS A 436 -4.84 0.16 -9.65
N GLY A 437 -4.73 -1.15 -9.39
CA GLY A 437 -3.87 -2.08 -10.12
C GLY A 437 -2.41 -2.13 -9.66
N ILE A 438 -2.02 -1.33 -8.65
CA ILE A 438 -0.63 -1.19 -8.21
C ILE A 438 -0.49 -1.55 -6.73
N PHE A 439 0.21 -2.64 -6.41
CA PHE A 439 0.39 -3.08 -5.02
C PHE A 439 1.62 -3.97 -4.83
N LEU A 440 2.07 -4.08 -3.58
CA LEU A 440 3.05 -5.10 -3.17
C LEU A 440 2.32 -6.42 -3.00
N GLY A 441 2.86 -7.48 -3.59
CA GLY A 441 2.18 -8.77 -3.73
C GLY A 441 2.03 -9.18 -5.18
N GLU A 442 1.68 -10.45 -5.38
CA GLU A 442 1.44 -11.04 -6.69
C GLU A 442 0.47 -12.23 -6.59
N ARG A 443 -0.07 -12.66 -7.74
CA ARG A 443 -0.78 -13.94 -7.84
C ARG A 443 -0.26 -14.76 -9.00
N LYS A 444 -0.26 -16.07 -8.81
CA LYS A 444 0.03 -17.07 -9.84
C LYS A 444 -0.86 -18.28 -9.58
N ILE A 445 -1.25 -18.97 -10.64
CA ILE A 445 -2.11 -20.14 -10.59
C ILE A 445 -1.19 -21.35 -10.72
N TYR A 446 -1.29 -22.29 -9.78
CA TYR A 446 -0.43 -23.45 -9.73
C TYR A 446 -1.23 -24.74 -9.83
N LEU A 447 -0.65 -25.72 -10.53
CA LEU A 447 -1.13 -27.10 -10.61
C LEU A 447 0.12 -27.99 -10.68
N SER A 448 0.46 -28.64 -9.57
CA SER A 448 1.63 -29.53 -9.46
C SER A 448 1.21 -30.88 -8.88
N ALA A 449 1.12 -31.89 -9.74
CA ALA A 449 0.73 -33.24 -9.37
C ALA A 449 1.96 -34.17 -9.32
N GLN A 450 2.02 -34.99 -8.28
CA GLN A 450 3.12 -35.92 -7.99
C GLN A 450 2.55 -37.34 -7.80
N PRO A 451 2.60 -38.20 -8.83
CA PRO A 451 2.21 -39.60 -8.74
C PRO A 451 3.38 -40.46 -8.28
N ASP A 452 3.42 -40.76 -6.98
CA ASP A 452 4.43 -41.54 -6.27
C ASP A 452 4.55 -42.99 -6.85
N ASP A 453 5.57 -43.74 -6.42
CA ASP A 453 5.70 -45.21 -6.65
C ASP A 453 6.00 -45.72 -8.07
N VAL A 454 6.41 -44.86 -9.00
CA VAL A 454 6.74 -45.33 -10.35
C VAL A 454 7.93 -46.31 -10.34
N PHE A 455 7.76 -47.41 -11.09
CA PHE A 455 8.60 -48.62 -11.21
C PHE A 455 8.32 -49.76 -10.21
N ILE A 456 7.51 -49.57 -9.17
CA ILE A 456 7.10 -50.66 -8.26
C ILE A 456 5.60 -50.94 -8.39
N PRO A 457 5.12 -52.13 -7.98
CA PRO A 457 3.69 -52.42 -7.96
C PRO A 457 3.02 -51.84 -6.71
N ASP A 458 1.86 -51.22 -6.91
CA ASP A 458 0.96 -50.84 -5.83
C ASP A 458 -0.02 -51.97 -5.53
N GLU A 459 -0.39 -52.13 -4.26
CA GLU A 459 -1.50 -53.00 -3.85
C GLU A 459 -2.82 -52.29 -4.14
N LEU A 460 -3.78 -53.00 -4.74
CA LEU A 460 -5.05 -52.47 -5.20
C LEU A 460 -6.20 -52.78 -4.25
N TRP A 461 -7.13 -51.84 -4.17
CA TRP A 461 -8.41 -51.99 -3.49
C TRP A 461 -9.27 -53.06 -4.16
N ASP A 462 -9.85 -53.97 -3.37
CA ASP A 462 -10.87 -54.90 -3.82
C ASP A 462 -12.28 -54.33 -3.58
N PRO A 463 -13.05 -54.00 -4.63
CA PRO A 463 -14.42 -53.51 -4.51
C PRO A 463 -15.39 -54.51 -3.88
N VAL A 464 -15.06 -55.81 -3.89
CA VAL A 464 -15.93 -56.87 -3.35
C VAL A 464 -15.76 -56.97 -1.84
N THR A 465 -14.53 -57.12 -1.35
CA THR A 465 -14.27 -57.30 0.09
C THR A 465 -14.14 -55.99 0.85
N LYS A 466 -14.01 -54.85 0.14
CA LYS A 466 -13.75 -53.53 0.71
C LYS A 466 -12.45 -53.51 1.54
N THR A 467 -11.40 -54.08 0.98
CA THR A 467 -10.06 -54.14 1.60
C THR A 467 -8.98 -54.04 0.53
N THR A 468 -7.75 -53.71 0.91
CA THR A 468 -6.55 -53.84 0.05
C THR A 468 -5.85 -55.17 0.37
N PRO A 469 -5.94 -56.22 -0.49
CA PRO A 469 -5.39 -57.54 -0.20
C PRO A 469 -3.85 -57.61 -0.33
N VAL A 470 -3.14 -57.04 0.64
CA VAL A 470 -1.66 -56.98 0.66
C VAL A 470 -1.04 -58.36 0.48
N GLY A 471 -0.05 -58.47 -0.40
CA GLY A 471 0.63 -59.73 -0.67
C GLY A 471 0.02 -60.57 -1.79
N ASN A 472 -1.15 -60.17 -2.34
CA ASN A 472 -1.84 -60.94 -3.36
C ASN A 472 -1.54 -60.40 -4.77
N PRO A 473 -0.81 -61.14 -5.63
CA PRO A 473 -0.46 -60.67 -6.98
C PRO A 473 -1.66 -60.35 -7.88
N ALA A 474 -2.85 -60.89 -7.60
CA ALA A 474 -4.06 -60.59 -8.36
C ALA A 474 -4.62 -59.18 -8.09
N PHE A 475 -4.22 -58.56 -6.98
CA PHE A 475 -4.62 -57.21 -6.57
C PHE A 475 -3.41 -56.29 -6.54
N ARG A 476 -2.57 -56.37 -7.56
CA ARG A 476 -1.42 -55.48 -7.73
C ARG A 476 -1.39 -54.90 -9.13
N HIS A 477 -0.86 -53.68 -9.24
CA HIS A 477 -0.55 -53.10 -10.54
C HIS A 477 0.74 -52.29 -10.47
N ARG A 478 1.67 -52.62 -11.36
CA ARG A 478 2.83 -51.83 -11.74
C ARG A 478 2.54 -51.23 -13.11
N ASN A 479 2.82 -49.94 -13.28
CA ASN A 479 2.70 -49.35 -14.61
C ASN A 479 3.64 -50.03 -15.61
N ASP A 480 3.16 -50.25 -16.83
CA ASP A 480 3.90 -50.86 -17.91
C ASP A 480 4.28 -49.83 -19.00
N GLY A 481 4.86 -50.30 -20.10
CA GLY A 481 5.20 -49.43 -21.23
C GLY A 481 3.97 -48.81 -21.93
N THR A 482 2.81 -49.44 -21.86
CA THR A 482 1.55 -48.93 -22.41
C THR A 482 1.06 -47.76 -21.57
N ASP A 483 0.94 -47.96 -20.25
CA ASP A 483 0.54 -46.93 -19.28
C ASP A 483 1.40 -45.66 -19.43
N TYR A 484 2.72 -45.84 -19.49
CA TYR A 484 3.65 -44.74 -19.63
C TYR A 484 3.47 -43.97 -20.94
N ASN A 485 3.35 -44.65 -22.08
CA ASN A 485 3.17 -43.99 -23.37
C ASN A 485 1.83 -43.27 -23.47
N SER A 486 0.76 -43.83 -22.90
CA SER A 486 -0.55 -43.19 -22.77
C SER A 486 -0.46 -41.91 -21.93
N LEU A 487 0.25 -41.95 -20.80
CA LEU A 487 0.47 -40.77 -19.96
C LEU A 487 1.27 -39.67 -20.68
N VAL A 488 2.31 -40.04 -21.43
CA VAL A 488 3.09 -39.10 -22.25
C VAL A 488 2.21 -38.40 -23.28
N ALA A 489 1.35 -39.16 -23.96
CA ALA A 489 0.47 -38.62 -24.98
C ALA A 489 -0.62 -37.72 -24.39
N TRP A 490 -1.27 -38.13 -23.29
CA TRP A 490 -2.25 -37.31 -22.57
C TRP A 490 -1.65 -35.98 -22.10
N GLN A 491 -0.48 -36.00 -21.44
CA GLN A 491 0.16 -34.77 -21.00
C GLN A 491 0.53 -33.86 -22.19
N THR A 492 0.96 -34.45 -23.32
CA THR A 492 1.26 -33.71 -24.55
C THR A 492 0.01 -33.01 -25.09
N ALA A 493 -1.13 -33.70 -25.11
CA ALA A 493 -2.42 -33.12 -25.50
C ALA A 493 -2.86 -32.00 -24.55
N LEU A 494 -2.74 -32.20 -23.23
CA LEU A 494 -3.10 -31.19 -22.23
C LEU A 494 -2.24 -29.92 -22.37
N ARG A 495 -0.95 -30.07 -22.66
CA ARG A 495 0.00 -28.95 -22.87
C ARG A 495 -0.15 -28.25 -24.22
N ALA A 496 -0.88 -28.82 -25.17
CA ALA A 496 -1.16 -28.15 -26.43
C ALA A 496 -2.05 -26.90 -26.26
N ASN A 497 -2.78 -26.81 -25.14
CA ASN A 497 -3.55 -25.62 -24.81
C ASN A 497 -2.63 -24.53 -24.19
N PRO A 498 -2.65 -23.28 -24.69
CA PRO A 498 -1.81 -22.20 -24.16
C PRO A 498 -1.96 -21.94 -22.66
N GLN A 499 -3.16 -22.15 -22.11
CA GLN A 499 -3.44 -21.94 -20.70
C GLN A 499 -2.81 -23.00 -19.79
N THR A 500 -2.47 -24.18 -20.32
CA THR A 500 -1.85 -25.29 -19.60
C THR A 500 -0.51 -25.71 -20.20
N ALA A 501 0.09 -24.88 -21.06
CA ALA A 501 1.34 -25.21 -21.76
C ALA A 501 2.52 -25.51 -20.82
N ALA A 502 2.51 -24.90 -19.63
CA ALA A 502 3.51 -25.11 -18.59
C ALA A 502 3.22 -26.32 -17.68
N PHE A 503 2.07 -26.99 -17.81
CA PHE A 503 1.75 -28.18 -17.04
C PHE A 503 2.78 -29.28 -17.29
N ARG A 504 3.28 -29.91 -16.22
CA ARG A 504 4.15 -31.09 -16.31
C ARG A 504 4.15 -31.85 -14.98
N LEU A 505 3.85 -33.14 -15.03
CA LEU A 505 3.97 -34.03 -13.87
C LEU A 505 5.41 -34.09 -13.36
N GLU A 506 5.55 -34.19 -12.05
CA GLU A 506 6.80 -34.52 -11.38
C GLU A 506 6.66 -35.90 -10.75
N VAL A 507 7.36 -36.88 -11.33
CA VAL A 507 7.18 -38.30 -11.08
C VAL A 507 8.24 -38.81 -10.12
N PRO A 508 7.88 -39.13 -8.87
CA PRO A 508 8.73 -39.84 -7.93
C PRO A 508 8.90 -41.29 -8.35
N PHE A 509 10.11 -41.83 -8.19
CA PHE A 509 10.43 -43.16 -8.70
C PHE A 509 11.26 -44.01 -7.74
N ASN A 510 11.12 -45.34 -7.87
CA ASN A 510 11.76 -46.36 -7.06
C ASN A 510 12.68 -47.24 -7.92
N GLY A 511 13.98 -47.00 -7.81
CA GLY A 511 15.00 -47.53 -8.73
C GLY A 511 15.15 -49.05 -8.71
N VAL A 512 14.69 -49.75 -7.67
CA VAL A 512 14.71 -51.21 -7.60
C VAL A 512 13.93 -51.85 -8.76
N GLY A 513 12.88 -51.16 -9.22
CA GLY A 513 12.02 -51.64 -10.29
C GLY A 513 12.49 -51.25 -11.70
N TYR A 514 13.57 -50.47 -11.83
CA TYR A 514 14.09 -50.09 -13.14
C TYR A 514 14.85 -51.26 -13.77
N ASN A 515 14.42 -51.70 -14.95
CA ASN A 515 15.02 -52.78 -15.72
C ASN A 515 15.14 -54.06 -14.87
N THR A 516 14.09 -54.32 -14.09
CA THR A 516 14.04 -55.44 -13.17
C THR A 516 13.69 -56.75 -13.90
N ALA A 517 14.22 -57.85 -13.38
CA ALA A 517 13.80 -59.21 -13.74
C ALA A 517 13.09 -59.92 -12.57
N ASP A 518 12.85 -59.20 -11.46
CA ASP A 518 12.14 -59.73 -10.30
C ASP A 518 10.65 -59.83 -10.61
N SER A 519 10.15 -61.06 -10.71
CA SER A 519 8.74 -61.34 -10.96
C SER A 519 7.81 -60.83 -9.85
N ASN A 520 8.33 -60.53 -8.65
CA ASN A 520 7.52 -59.92 -7.58
C ASN A 520 7.27 -58.42 -7.80
N LEU A 521 8.07 -57.79 -8.66
CA LEU A 521 7.90 -56.39 -9.05
C LEU A 521 7.09 -56.25 -10.34
N LEU A 522 7.08 -57.25 -11.22
CA LEU A 522 6.30 -57.22 -12.47
C LEU A 522 4.81 -57.51 -12.23
N ASN A 523 3.95 -57.14 -13.18
CA ASN A 523 2.53 -57.53 -13.10
C ASN A 523 2.37 -59.04 -13.19
N GLN A 524 1.25 -59.56 -12.66
CA GLN A 524 0.95 -60.98 -12.75
C GLN A 524 0.95 -61.45 -14.21
N GLY A 525 1.81 -62.44 -14.51
CA GLY A 525 1.94 -63.02 -15.84
C GLY A 525 2.91 -62.29 -16.78
N GLU A 526 3.45 -61.13 -16.38
CA GLU A 526 4.55 -60.49 -17.10
C GLU A 526 5.88 -61.17 -16.81
N LEU A 527 6.70 -61.34 -17.85
CA LEU A 527 8.02 -61.96 -17.77
C LEU A 527 9.16 -60.96 -18.00
N THR A 528 8.85 -59.75 -18.48
CA THR A 528 9.84 -58.74 -18.88
C THR A 528 9.34 -57.34 -18.57
N ASP A 529 10.23 -56.48 -18.08
CA ASP A 529 9.94 -55.07 -17.85
C ASP A 529 9.80 -54.28 -19.16
N THR A 530 8.57 -53.83 -19.45
CA THR A 530 8.25 -52.98 -20.62
C THR A 530 8.28 -51.48 -20.30
N LEU A 531 8.24 -51.11 -19.02
CA LEU A 531 8.24 -49.71 -18.57
C LEU A 531 9.61 -49.06 -18.79
N SER A 532 10.70 -49.70 -18.36
CA SER A 532 12.04 -49.12 -18.51
C SER A 532 12.44 -48.81 -19.96
N PRO A 533 12.18 -49.68 -20.96
CA PRO A 533 12.34 -49.32 -22.37
C PRO A 533 11.52 -48.09 -22.80
N ALA A 534 10.26 -47.98 -22.37
CA ALA A 534 9.39 -46.85 -22.72
C ALA A 534 9.89 -45.53 -22.11
N VAL A 535 10.36 -45.57 -20.86
CA VAL A 535 10.98 -44.42 -20.18
C VAL A 535 12.27 -44.00 -20.89
N ARG A 536 13.12 -44.95 -21.29
CA ARG A 536 14.33 -44.64 -22.08
C ARG A 536 14.02 -44.03 -23.44
N ALA A 537 12.89 -44.35 -24.04
CA ALA A 537 12.45 -43.73 -25.30
C ALA A 537 11.98 -42.27 -25.10
N ASN A 538 11.50 -41.90 -23.91
CA ASN A 538 10.97 -40.56 -23.62
C ASN A 538 11.48 -39.97 -22.28
N PRO A 539 12.80 -39.89 -22.02
CA PRO A 539 13.36 -39.56 -20.70
C PRO A 539 13.04 -38.14 -20.21
N ASN A 540 12.55 -37.27 -21.12
CA ASN A 540 12.27 -35.85 -20.88
C ASN A 540 10.76 -35.57 -20.77
N ALA A 541 9.91 -36.59 -20.78
CA ALA A 541 8.46 -36.42 -20.72
C ALA A 541 8.01 -35.76 -19.41
N PHE A 542 8.59 -36.18 -18.29
CA PHE A 542 8.24 -35.75 -16.94
C PHE A 542 9.43 -35.16 -16.20
N ARG A 543 9.17 -34.42 -15.12
CA ARG A 543 10.21 -34.17 -14.11
C ARG A 543 10.36 -35.42 -13.26
N TRP A 544 11.56 -35.68 -12.74
CA TRP A 544 11.83 -36.87 -11.94
C TRP A 544 12.35 -36.49 -10.57
N ILE A 545 11.91 -37.21 -9.54
CA ILE A 545 12.31 -36.97 -8.15
C ILE A 545 12.57 -38.28 -7.43
N ASN A 546 13.53 -38.29 -6.51
CA ASN A 546 13.90 -39.50 -5.79
C ASN A 546 12.77 -39.90 -4.83
N HIS A 547 12.34 -41.17 -4.87
CA HIS A 547 11.35 -41.75 -3.96
C HIS A 547 11.87 -42.99 -3.20
N THR A 548 13.17 -43.00 -2.88
CA THR A 548 13.94 -44.13 -2.32
C THR A 548 14.18 -45.27 -3.29
N TRP A 549 14.95 -46.27 -2.85
CA TRP A 549 15.32 -47.41 -3.68
C TRP A 549 14.14 -48.37 -3.90
N ASP A 550 13.50 -48.81 -2.80
CA ASP A 550 12.53 -49.90 -2.78
C ASP A 550 11.27 -49.58 -1.95
N HIS A 551 11.05 -48.30 -1.63
CA HIS A 551 9.93 -47.84 -0.80
C HIS A 551 9.97 -48.36 0.65
N SER A 552 11.15 -48.76 1.15
CA SER A 552 11.30 -49.07 2.57
C SER A 552 11.01 -47.84 3.45
N SER A 553 10.18 -48.03 4.49
CA SER A 553 9.91 -46.98 5.47
C SER A 553 11.18 -46.44 6.10
N LEU A 554 11.25 -45.12 6.22
CA LEU A 554 12.35 -44.39 6.85
C LEU A 554 12.09 -44.12 8.34
N GLU A 555 10.94 -44.54 8.88
CA GLU A 555 10.72 -44.50 10.33
C GLU A 555 11.46 -45.63 11.03
N ALA A 556 11.85 -45.39 12.28
CA ALA A 556 12.44 -46.45 13.10
C ALA A 556 11.40 -47.55 13.34
N SER A 557 11.70 -48.77 12.89
CA SER A 557 10.91 -49.95 13.22
C SER A 557 11.12 -50.35 14.69
N ASP A 558 10.13 -51.02 15.28
CA ASP A 558 10.25 -51.57 16.64
C ASP A 558 11.39 -52.61 16.64
N PRO A 559 12.42 -52.48 17.51
CA PRO A 559 13.52 -53.43 17.62
C PRO A 559 13.08 -54.88 17.92
N SER A 560 11.86 -55.08 18.40
CA SER A 560 11.27 -56.40 18.65
C SER A 560 10.67 -57.06 17.39
N THR A 561 10.60 -56.34 16.26
CA THR A 561 10.10 -56.87 14.99
C THR A 561 11.04 -57.97 14.46
N PRO A 562 10.54 -59.19 14.14
CA PRO A 562 11.37 -60.24 13.56
C PRO A 562 12.06 -59.76 12.27
N GLY A 563 13.39 -59.92 12.19
CA GLY A 563 14.18 -59.42 11.05
C GLY A 563 14.55 -57.94 11.11
N PHE A 564 14.40 -57.28 12.27
CA PHE A 564 14.81 -55.89 12.48
C PHE A 564 16.27 -55.63 12.07
N VAL A 565 16.44 -54.72 11.11
CA VAL A 565 17.74 -54.13 10.76
C VAL A 565 17.69 -52.66 11.17
N PRO A 566 18.56 -52.21 12.08
CA PRO A 566 18.61 -50.81 12.47
C PRO A 566 18.88 -49.92 11.25
N LEU A 567 18.06 -48.87 11.07
CA LEU A 567 18.35 -47.84 10.08
C LEU A 567 19.56 -47.04 10.56
N THR A 568 20.59 -46.94 9.71
CA THR A 568 21.81 -46.16 9.96
C THR A 568 21.92 -45.01 8.97
N VAL A 569 22.69 -43.98 9.33
CA VAL A 569 22.95 -42.83 8.44
C VAL A 569 23.54 -43.32 7.11
N THR A 570 24.53 -44.20 7.16
CA THR A 570 25.16 -44.79 5.97
C THR A 570 24.15 -45.58 5.13
N GLY A 571 23.32 -46.42 5.75
CA GLY A 571 22.31 -47.21 5.04
C GLY A 571 21.27 -46.33 4.34
N MET A 572 20.71 -45.34 5.04
CA MET A 572 19.75 -44.41 4.44
C MET A 572 20.36 -43.58 3.31
N LYS A 573 21.60 -43.11 3.47
CA LYS A 573 22.32 -42.45 2.36
C LYS A 573 22.49 -43.38 1.17
N GLN A 574 22.79 -44.65 1.40
CA GLN A 574 22.94 -45.63 0.33
C GLN A 574 21.60 -45.90 -0.39
N ILE A 575 20.46 -45.91 0.32
CA ILE A 575 19.12 -45.98 -0.29
C ILE A 575 18.91 -44.79 -1.23
N LEU A 576 19.16 -43.56 -0.75
CA LEU A 576 19.03 -42.34 -1.56
C LEU A 576 19.99 -42.34 -2.76
N GLN A 577 21.24 -42.73 -2.53
CA GLN A 577 22.31 -42.77 -3.53
C GLN A 577 22.05 -43.81 -4.61
N SER A 578 21.58 -45.00 -4.26
CA SER A 578 21.28 -46.06 -5.25
C SER A 578 20.20 -45.61 -6.23
N ASN A 579 19.17 -44.91 -5.72
CA ASN A 579 18.11 -44.38 -6.57
C ASN A 579 18.60 -43.22 -7.46
N HIS A 580 19.46 -42.35 -6.92
CA HIS A 580 20.12 -41.29 -7.68
C HIS A 580 21.02 -41.81 -8.81
N GLU A 581 21.72 -42.92 -8.58
CA GLU A 581 22.55 -43.56 -9.61
C GLU A 581 21.73 -44.06 -10.79
N VAL A 582 20.50 -44.54 -10.57
CA VAL A 582 19.58 -44.90 -11.67
C VAL A 582 19.23 -43.66 -12.49
N ALA A 583 18.80 -42.57 -11.85
CA ALA A 583 18.42 -41.34 -12.55
C ALA A 583 19.57 -40.70 -13.35
N THR A 584 20.82 -40.93 -12.94
CA THR A 584 22.03 -40.37 -13.58
C THR A 584 22.70 -41.33 -14.56
N GLY A 585 22.17 -42.54 -14.74
CA GLY A 585 22.72 -43.56 -15.63
C GLY A 585 23.99 -44.23 -15.10
N LEU A 586 24.30 -44.05 -13.80
CA LEU A 586 25.40 -44.72 -13.11
C LEU A 586 25.02 -46.14 -12.64
N ARG A 587 23.72 -46.44 -12.57
CA ARG A 587 23.16 -47.75 -12.20
C ARG A 587 22.04 -48.14 -13.16
N GLY A 588 21.93 -49.45 -13.43
CA GLY A 588 20.94 -50.02 -14.35
C GLY A 588 21.53 -50.22 -15.76
N SER A 589 21.16 -51.33 -16.41
CA SER A 589 21.64 -51.68 -17.75
C SER A 589 20.48 -52.24 -18.59
N PRO A 590 20.07 -51.59 -19.70
CA PRO A 590 20.65 -50.38 -20.28
C PRO A 590 20.50 -49.15 -19.37
N PRO A 591 21.47 -48.21 -19.36
CA PRO A 591 21.37 -47.01 -18.55
C PRO A 591 20.29 -46.04 -19.06
N VAL A 592 19.79 -45.17 -18.18
CA VAL A 592 18.93 -44.03 -18.51
C VAL A 592 19.46 -42.78 -17.83
N THR A 593 19.32 -41.62 -18.46
CA THR A 593 19.54 -40.33 -17.81
C THR A 593 18.24 -39.56 -17.81
N PHE A 594 17.64 -39.37 -16.64
CA PHE A 594 16.44 -38.57 -16.46
C PHE A 594 16.80 -37.09 -16.58
N ALA A 595 16.58 -36.46 -17.74
CA ALA A 595 17.11 -35.12 -18.00
C ALA A 595 16.49 -34.02 -17.11
N LEU A 596 15.30 -34.25 -16.57
CA LEU A 596 14.60 -33.33 -15.66
C LEU A 596 14.59 -33.85 -14.21
N TYR A 597 15.63 -34.56 -13.81
CA TYR A 597 15.83 -35.03 -12.43
C TYR A 597 16.46 -33.96 -11.55
N ASN A 598 15.96 -33.83 -10.31
CA ASN A 598 16.53 -32.92 -9.32
C ASN A 598 16.91 -33.64 -8.03
N LYS A 599 18.22 -33.72 -7.75
CA LYS A 599 18.77 -34.35 -6.54
C LYS A 599 18.38 -33.63 -5.25
N ASN A 600 18.14 -32.32 -5.31
CA ASN A 600 17.92 -31.50 -4.12
C ASN A 600 16.53 -31.69 -3.50
N ALA A 601 15.61 -32.36 -4.21
CA ALA A 601 14.27 -32.66 -3.74
C ALA A 601 14.06 -34.17 -3.60
N PHE A 602 13.20 -34.53 -2.65
CA PHE A 602 12.94 -35.91 -2.28
C PHE A 602 11.50 -36.04 -1.78
N ILE A 603 10.85 -37.16 -2.12
CA ILE A 603 9.56 -37.55 -1.54
C ILE A 603 9.80 -38.78 -0.69
N GLN A 604 9.41 -38.73 0.57
CA GLN A 604 9.61 -39.83 1.51
C GLN A 604 8.53 -40.92 1.28
N PRO A 605 8.89 -42.22 1.30
CA PRO A 605 7.93 -43.31 1.20
C PRO A 605 6.99 -43.23 2.40
N ASP A 606 5.68 -43.29 2.21
CA ASP A 606 4.65 -43.10 3.25
C ASP A 606 4.75 -41.78 4.07
N ILE A 607 5.47 -40.76 3.56
CA ILE A 607 5.83 -39.56 4.34
C ILE A 607 6.59 -39.91 5.64
N SER A 608 7.37 -41.00 5.60
CA SER A 608 8.18 -41.50 6.71
C SER A 608 9.50 -40.72 6.90
N GLY A 609 10.22 -41.02 7.98
CA GLY A 609 11.51 -40.45 8.34
C GLY A 609 11.42 -39.10 9.07
N LEU A 610 10.26 -38.43 9.06
CA LEU A 610 10.08 -37.13 9.70
C LEU A 610 10.27 -37.20 11.23
N GLN A 611 10.02 -38.37 11.84
CA GLN A 611 10.25 -38.61 13.27
C GLN A 611 11.61 -39.26 13.57
N ASN A 612 12.39 -39.60 12.54
CA ASN A 612 13.63 -40.34 12.68
C ASN A 612 14.88 -39.43 12.56
N PRO A 613 15.64 -39.17 13.64
CA PRO A 613 16.85 -38.33 13.59
C PRO A 613 17.95 -38.88 12.67
N VAL A 614 17.99 -40.20 12.44
CA VAL A 614 18.94 -40.83 11.52
C VAL A 614 18.66 -40.38 10.08
N PHE A 615 17.39 -40.28 9.70
CA PHE A 615 16.99 -39.79 8.39
C PHE A 615 17.42 -38.35 8.18
N TRP A 616 17.20 -37.47 9.17
CA TRP A 616 17.59 -36.07 9.08
C TRP A 616 19.08 -35.89 8.79
N GLN A 617 19.94 -36.66 9.47
CA GLN A 617 21.36 -36.64 9.20
C GLN A 617 21.70 -37.19 7.82
N ALA A 618 21.11 -38.33 7.43
CA ALA A 618 21.34 -38.94 6.11
C ALA A 618 20.92 -38.01 4.96
N ALA A 619 19.76 -37.37 5.09
CA ALA A 619 19.24 -36.40 4.14
C ALA A 619 20.18 -35.21 3.97
N GLN A 620 20.67 -34.63 5.08
CA GLN A 620 21.66 -33.56 5.06
C GLN A 620 22.95 -33.98 4.39
N GLU A 621 23.52 -35.12 4.77
CA GLU A 621 24.78 -35.61 4.21
C GLU A 621 24.66 -36.06 2.74
N PHE A 622 23.48 -36.44 2.27
CA PHE A 622 23.21 -36.75 0.86
C PHE A 622 23.10 -35.46 0.01
N GLY A 623 22.76 -34.34 0.64
CA GLY A 623 22.57 -33.03 0.00
C GLY A 623 21.11 -32.69 -0.33
N LEU A 624 20.14 -33.25 0.40
CA LEU A 624 18.73 -32.87 0.25
C LEU A 624 18.49 -31.45 0.77
N ARG A 625 17.63 -30.72 0.06
CA ARG A 625 17.20 -29.36 0.43
C ARG A 625 15.71 -29.29 0.70
N TYR A 626 14.88 -30.00 -0.08
CA TYR A 626 13.43 -29.90 -0.04
C TYR A 626 12.77 -31.26 0.14
N ILE A 627 11.98 -31.41 1.20
CA ILE A 627 11.17 -32.60 1.47
C ILE A 627 9.72 -32.20 1.74
N LEU A 628 8.82 -33.17 1.88
CA LEU A 628 7.39 -32.90 2.04
C LEU A 628 6.86 -33.25 3.43
N MET A 629 5.68 -32.73 3.73
CA MET A 629 4.79 -33.24 4.77
C MET A 629 3.37 -33.44 4.21
N ASP A 630 2.59 -34.26 4.91
CA ASP A 630 1.16 -34.46 4.62
C ASP A 630 0.31 -33.43 5.39
N THR A 631 -0.44 -32.61 4.66
CA THR A 631 -1.30 -31.57 5.27
C THR A 631 -2.49 -32.13 6.05
N SER A 632 -2.83 -33.41 5.92
CA SER A 632 -3.86 -34.07 6.74
C SER A 632 -3.35 -34.53 8.11
N LYS A 633 -2.03 -34.60 8.31
CA LYS A 633 -1.41 -35.08 9.56
C LYS A 633 -0.96 -33.92 10.45
N THR A 634 -0.96 -34.18 11.76
CA THR A 634 -0.31 -33.31 12.74
C THR A 634 1.08 -33.85 13.05
N TYR A 635 2.05 -32.93 13.19
CA TYR A 635 3.43 -33.25 13.52
C TYR A 635 3.85 -32.43 14.74
N ASP A 636 4.63 -33.03 15.65
CA ASP A 636 5.03 -32.46 16.93
C ASP A 636 6.25 -31.53 16.83
N PHE A 637 7.09 -31.70 15.81
CA PHE A 637 8.17 -30.76 15.43
C PHE A 637 7.66 -29.54 14.66
N ARG A 638 6.35 -29.30 14.71
CA ARG A 638 5.72 -28.11 14.18
C ARG A 638 5.82 -27.01 15.24
N PRO A 639 6.75 -26.05 15.13
CA PRO A 639 6.65 -24.85 15.94
C PRO A 639 5.35 -24.15 15.54
N THR A 640 4.34 -24.19 16.42
CA THR A 640 3.11 -23.36 16.38
C THR A 640 2.59 -23.04 14.98
N LEU A 641 1.56 -23.77 14.54
CA LEU A 641 0.69 -23.47 13.40
C LEU A 641 1.01 -22.14 12.68
N ASP A 642 1.85 -22.18 11.65
CA ASP A 642 1.64 -21.31 10.49
C ASP A 642 1.22 -22.08 9.23
N PRO A 643 0.17 -22.95 9.26
CA PRO A 643 -0.64 -23.20 8.08
C PRO A 643 -1.68 -22.08 7.87
N VAL A 644 -1.52 -20.91 8.49
CA VAL A 644 -2.45 -19.78 8.32
C VAL A 644 -1.97 -18.84 7.21
N LYS A 645 -0.66 -18.83 6.90
CA LYS A 645 -0.08 -18.05 5.80
C LYS A 645 0.05 -18.90 4.53
N PRO A 646 -0.70 -18.56 3.45
CA PRO A 646 -0.62 -19.24 2.17
C PRO A 646 0.81 -19.21 1.59
N ASN A 647 1.17 -20.28 0.88
CA ASN A 647 2.47 -20.42 0.23
C ASN A 647 3.65 -20.29 1.20
N ALA A 648 3.53 -20.83 2.41
CA ALA A 648 4.62 -20.95 3.38
C ALA A 648 4.90 -22.43 3.67
N GLY A 649 6.19 -22.74 3.82
CA GLY A 649 6.67 -24.00 4.39
C GLY A 649 7.31 -23.73 5.74
N PHE A 650 8.26 -24.57 6.15
CA PHE A 650 8.99 -24.35 7.40
C PHE A 650 10.32 -25.08 7.42
N TYR A 651 11.21 -24.62 8.28
CA TYR A 651 12.44 -25.34 8.60
C TYR A 651 12.16 -26.28 9.75
N SER A 652 12.60 -27.54 9.63
CA SER A 652 12.52 -28.51 10.72
C SER A 652 13.24 -27.98 11.96
N THR A 653 12.77 -28.28 13.17
CA THR A 653 13.57 -28.08 14.39
C THR A 653 14.41 -29.32 14.75
N ARG A 654 14.24 -30.40 13.98
CA ARG A 654 14.88 -31.70 14.16
C ARG A 654 16.05 -31.96 13.22
N ASP A 655 16.36 -31.03 12.32
CA ASP A 655 17.51 -31.19 11.44
C ASP A 655 18.80 -31.19 12.27
N THR A 656 19.55 -32.30 12.22
CA THR A 656 20.91 -32.34 12.75
C THR A 656 21.77 -31.51 11.80
N PHE A 657 21.90 -30.23 12.11
CA PHE A 657 22.62 -29.29 11.24
C PHE A 657 24.07 -29.77 11.05
N VAL A 658 24.39 -30.20 9.83
CA VAL A 658 25.74 -30.49 9.39
C VAL A 658 26.36 -29.16 8.93
N PRO A 659 27.39 -28.62 9.61
CA PRO A 659 27.98 -27.34 9.24
C PRO A 659 28.42 -27.32 7.76
N GLY A 660 28.04 -26.26 7.05
CA GLY A 660 28.32 -26.10 5.62
C GLY A 660 27.18 -26.54 4.69
N ASN A 661 26.19 -27.31 5.19
CA ASN A 661 25.03 -27.71 4.41
C ASN A 661 23.85 -26.74 4.62
N PRO A 662 23.05 -26.44 3.57
CA PRO A 662 21.78 -25.74 3.75
C PRO A 662 20.82 -26.50 4.66
N ARG A 663 19.99 -25.80 5.43
CA ARG A 663 18.94 -26.43 6.24
C ARG A 663 17.89 -27.06 5.32
N ILE A 664 17.34 -28.22 5.72
CA ILE A 664 16.23 -28.84 5.00
C ILE A 664 14.95 -28.02 5.22
N PHE A 665 14.20 -27.79 4.14
CA PHE A 665 12.91 -27.11 4.15
C PHE A 665 11.80 -28.09 3.84
N ILE A 666 10.74 -28.02 4.64
CA ILE A 666 9.57 -28.89 4.54
C ILE A 666 8.46 -28.14 3.82
N ILE A 667 7.99 -28.73 2.73
CA ILE A 667 6.93 -28.23 1.87
C ILE A 667 5.62 -28.95 2.24
N PRO A 668 4.51 -28.24 2.48
CA PRO A 668 3.20 -28.87 2.62
C PRO A 668 2.73 -29.50 1.29
N ARG A 669 2.29 -30.77 1.32
CA ARG A 669 1.63 -31.47 0.20
C ARG A 669 0.17 -31.76 0.54
N TYR A 670 -0.73 -31.58 -0.43
CA TYR A 670 -2.13 -31.94 -0.27
C TYR A 670 -2.36 -33.42 -0.60
N PRO A 671 -2.94 -34.22 0.32
CA PRO A 671 -3.54 -35.49 -0.06
C PRO A 671 -4.80 -35.23 -0.88
N THR A 672 -5.19 -36.21 -1.68
CA THR A 672 -6.43 -36.17 -2.46
C THR A 672 -7.28 -37.39 -2.11
N ASN A 673 -8.58 -37.35 -2.41
CA ASN A 673 -9.43 -38.54 -2.31
C ASN A 673 -9.32 -39.45 -3.55
N LEU A 674 -8.35 -39.22 -4.45
CA LEU A 674 -7.91 -40.22 -5.41
C LEU A 674 -6.83 -41.06 -4.73
N TYR A 675 -7.27 -42.18 -4.13
CA TYR A 675 -6.46 -42.96 -3.20
C TYR A 675 -5.27 -43.66 -3.90
N TYR A 676 -4.27 -44.05 -3.11
CA TYR A 676 -3.03 -44.64 -3.63
C TYR A 676 -3.24 -46.01 -4.31
N ASN A 677 -4.24 -46.74 -3.85
CA ASN A 677 -4.53 -48.14 -4.14
C ASN A 677 -5.68 -48.31 -5.14
N VAL A 678 -5.98 -47.31 -5.97
CA VAL A 678 -7.05 -47.41 -6.99
C VAL A 678 -6.52 -47.09 -8.38
N SER A 679 -6.91 -47.93 -9.33
CA SER A 679 -6.45 -47.89 -10.72
C SER A 679 -7.60 -47.81 -11.73
N THR A 680 -8.83 -48.13 -11.32
CA THR A 680 -10.01 -48.12 -12.20
C THR A 680 -11.20 -47.34 -11.60
N PRO A 681 -12.16 -46.86 -12.42
CA PRO A 681 -13.35 -46.17 -11.92
C PRO A 681 -14.18 -46.98 -10.89
N PRO A 682 -14.40 -48.31 -11.05
CA PRO A 682 -15.09 -49.12 -10.04
C PRO A 682 -14.34 -49.20 -8.70
N GLU A 683 -13.00 -49.30 -8.73
CA GLU A 683 -12.16 -49.31 -7.52
C GLU A 683 -12.30 -48.00 -6.76
N TRP A 684 -12.07 -46.88 -7.43
CA TRP A 684 -12.16 -45.56 -6.80
C TRP A 684 -13.57 -45.27 -6.28
N THR A 685 -14.61 -45.55 -7.07
CA THR A 685 -16.01 -45.37 -6.65
C THR A 685 -16.34 -46.20 -5.42
N SER A 686 -15.86 -47.45 -5.39
CA SER A 686 -16.08 -48.33 -4.25
C SER A 686 -15.40 -47.82 -2.98
N GLU A 687 -14.13 -47.44 -3.05
CA GLU A 687 -13.38 -47.01 -1.86
C GLU A 687 -13.88 -45.65 -1.36
N TYR A 688 -14.22 -44.74 -2.28
CA TYR A 688 -14.83 -43.47 -1.93
C TYR A 688 -16.14 -43.65 -1.16
N ASN A 689 -17.01 -44.57 -1.61
CA ASN A 689 -18.26 -44.88 -0.92
C ASN A 689 -18.04 -45.69 0.36
N HIS A 690 -16.93 -46.44 0.47
CA HIS A 690 -16.55 -47.05 1.73
C HIS A 690 -16.27 -45.99 2.81
N PHE A 691 -15.71 -44.83 2.44
CA PHE A 691 -15.54 -43.72 3.39
C PHE A 691 -16.80 -42.85 3.53
N PHE A 692 -17.37 -42.39 2.42
CA PHE A 692 -18.37 -41.30 2.42
C PHE A 692 -19.76 -41.69 1.89
N GLY A 693 -19.96 -42.95 1.50
CA GLY A 693 -21.23 -43.45 0.98
C GLY A 693 -22.32 -43.55 2.05
N ALA A 694 -23.47 -44.12 1.67
CA ALA A 694 -24.63 -44.25 2.56
C ALA A 694 -24.32 -45.05 3.83
N ALA A 695 -23.43 -46.03 3.74
CA ALA A 695 -22.93 -46.85 4.85
C ALA A 695 -21.43 -46.65 5.08
N GLY A 696 -20.91 -45.47 4.76
CA GLY A 696 -19.47 -45.16 4.85
C GLY A 696 -18.95 -45.16 6.29
N VAL A 697 -17.65 -45.44 6.45
CA VAL A 697 -16.98 -45.51 7.75
C VAL A 697 -16.66 -44.13 8.35
N VAL A 698 -16.69 -43.07 7.53
CA VAL A 698 -16.51 -41.69 8.02
C VAL A 698 -17.88 -41.11 8.35
N PRO A 699 -18.16 -40.76 9.62
CA PRO A 699 -19.45 -40.21 9.99
C PRO A 699 -19.66 -38.82 9.34
N PRO A 700 -20.87 -38.51 8.85
CA PRO A 700 -21.20 -37.20 8.31
C PRO A 700 -21.17 -36.11 9.40
N PRO A 701 -21.18 -34.81 9.02
CA PRO A 701 -21.27 -33.70 9.96
C PRO A 701 -22.49 -33.84 10.88
N ALA A 702 -22.36 -33.34 12.12
CA ALA A 702 -23.41 -33.43 13.12
C ALA A 702 -24.75 -32.86 12.59
N GLY A 703 -25.82 -33.66 12.72
CA GLY A 703 -27.15 -33.31 12.22
C GLY A 703 -27.43 -33.77 10.78
N GLN A 704 -26.49 -34.41 10.09
CA GLN A 704 -26.70 -35.03 8.78
C GLN A 704 -26.70 -36.56 8.90
N THR A 705 -27.49 -37.23 8.07
CA THR A 705 -27.56 -38.71 8.00
C THR A 705 -26.61 -39.31 6.97
N SER A 706 -26.06 -38.50 6.07
CA SER A 706 -25.08 -38.91 5.06
C SER A 706 -24.27 -37.69 4.60
N TRP A 707 -23.09 -37.90 4.04
CA TRP A 707 -22.26 -36.81 3.48
C TRP A 707 -22.90 -36.19 2.24
N PHE A 708 -23.47 -37.03 1.37
CA PHE A 708 -23.87 -36.65 0.00
C PHE A 708 -25.26 -37.15 -0.41
N GLY A 709 -26.12 -37.52 0.54
CA GLY A 709 -27.45 -38.05 0.26
C GLY A 709 -27.49 -39.54 -0.12
N GLY A 710 -26.33 -40.22 -0.14
CA GLY A 710 -26.21 -41.64 -0.48
C GLY A 710 -24.83 -41.97 -1.07
N ASP A 711 -24.73 -43.12 -1.72
CA ASP A 711 -23.54 -43.51 -2.49
C ASP A 711 -23.35 -42.57 -3.70
N SER A 712 -22.11 -42.15 -3.92
CA SER A 712 -21.72 -41.33 -5.06
C SER A 712 -21.39 -42.19 -6.28
N THR A 713 -21.82 -41.75 -7.46
CA THR A 713 -21.36 -42.25 -8.76
C THR A 713 -19.94 -41.74 -9.07
N TYR A 714 -19.27 -42.38 -10.04
CA TYR A 714 -17.95 -41.96 -10.50
C TYR A 714 -17.94 -40.49 -10.97
N GLU A 715 -18.95 -40.07 -11.71
CA GLU A 715 -19.09 -38.70 -12.22
C GLU A 715 -19.30 -37.69 -11.09
N GLN A 716 -20.07 -38.05 -10.06
CA GLN A 716 -20.25 -37.20 -8.87
C GLN A 716 -18.96 -37.07 -8.06
N ILE A 717 -18.15 -38.14 -7.98
CA ILE A 717 -16.84 -38.11 -7.34
C ILE A 717 -15.90 -37.19 -8.13
N LEU A 718 -15.79 -37.38 -9.45
CA LEU A 718 -15.00 -36.51 -10.32
C LEU A 718 -15.42 -35.05 -10.20
N ASP A 719 -16.72 -34.77 -10.20
CA ASP A 719 -17.23 -33.41 -10.03
C ASP A 719 -16.80 -32.82 -8.67
N ARG A 720 -16.99 -33.56 -7.58
CA ARG A 720 -16.67 -33.05 -6.24
C ARG A 720 -15.17 -32.85 -6.03
N GLU A 721 -14.36 -33.85 -6.37
CA GLU A 721 -12.91 -33.81 -6.13
C GLU A 721 -12.22 -32.80 -7.07
N SER A 722 -12.67 -32.67 -8.32
CA SER A 722 -12.17 -31.60 -9.19
C SER A 722 -12.52 -30.21 -8.67
N GLU A 723 -13.68 -30.02 -8.01
CA GLU A 723 -14.01 -28.75 -7.38
C GLU A 723 -13.07 -28.40 -6.22
N VAL A 724 -12.68 -29.39 -5.41
CA VAL A 724 -11.70 -29.20 -4.33
C VAL A 724 -10.35 -28.75 -4.89
N LEU A 725 -9.84 -29.45 -5.91
CA LEU A 725 -8.54 -29.12 -6.52
C LEU A 725 -8.55 -27.75 -7.22
N VAL A 726 -9.64 -27.41 -7.93
CA VAL A 726 -9.80 -26.06 -8.50
C VAL A 726 -9.78 -25.00 -7.41
N ARG A 727 -10.41 -25.23 -6.25
CA ARG A 727 -10.35 -24.26 -5.14
C ARG A 727 -8.92 -24.03 -4.64
N TYR A 728 -8.05 -25.04 -4.62
CA TYR A 728 -6.62 -24.83 -4.31
C TYR A 728 -5.94 -23.92 -5.33
N MET A 729 -6.24 -24.10 -6.62
CA MET A 729 -5.76 -23.20 -7.68
C MET A 729 -6.26 -21.76 -7.48
N LEU A 730 -7.54 -21.59 -7.14
CA LEU A 730 -8.17 -20.28 -6.91
C LEU A 730 -7.65 -19.56 -5.65
N LYS A 731 -7.10 -20.30 -4.69
CA LYS A 731 -6.38 -19.77 -3.53
C LYS A 731 -4.91 -19.43 -3.82
N TYR A 732 -4.47 -19.58 -5.07
CA TYR A 732 -3.09 -19.35 -5.52
C TYR A 732 -2.06 -20.20 -4.77
N ASN A 733 -2.46 -21.41 -4.33
CA ASN A 733 -1.60 -22.25 -3.52
C ASN A 733 -0.62 -23.07 -4.39
N ALA A 734 0.67 -22.96 -4.10
CA ALA A 734 1.76 -23.66 -4.77
C ALA A 734 2.00 -25.09 -4.25
N ASN A 735 1.34 -25.52 -3.17
CA ASN A 735 1.44 -26.88 -2.64
C ASN A 735 1.19 -27.92 -3.74
N SER A 736 2.05 -28.94 -3.81
CA SER A 736 1.83 -30.09 -4.70
C SER A 736 0.70 -30.98 -4.21
N TRP A 737 0.20 -31.84 -5.10
CA TRP A 737 -0.88 -32.78 -4.85
C TRP A 737 -0.37 -34.22 -4.98
N MET A 738 -0.73 -35.06 -4.00
CA MET A 738 -0.33 -36.46 -3.90
C MET A 738 -1.23 -37.36 -4.75
N PHE A 739 -0.60 -38.21 -5.55
CA PHE A 739 -1.18 -39.32 -6.33
C PHE A 739 -0.18 -40.48 -6.31
N HIS A 740 -0.51 -41.61 -6.94
CA HIS A 740 0.37 -42.80 -6.98
C HIS A 740 0.34 -43.48 -8.35
N ALA A 741 1.28 -44.40 -8.58
CA ALA A 741 1.46 -45.12 -9.83
C ALA A 741 0.20 -45.88 -10.27
N ALA A 742 -0.56 -46.47 -9.33
CA ALA A 742 -1.84 -47.12 -9.62
C ALA A 742 -2.81 -46.20 -10.38
N ASN A 743 -2.81 -44.90 -10.06
CA ASN A 743 -3.72 -43.92 -10.68
C ASN A 743 -3.39 -43.62 -12.14
N LEU A 744 -2.21 -44.07 -12.62
CA LEU A 744 -1.71 -43.87 -13.98
C LEU A 744 -2.12 -44.98 -14.94
N ARG A 745 -2.73 -46.06 -14.42
CA ARG A 745 -3.15 -47.20 -15.22
C ARG A 745 -4.05 -46.77 -16.37
N ASP A 746 -3.68 -47.19 -17.57
CA ASP A 746 -4.49 -47.16 -18.76
C ASP A 746 -5.60 -48.22 -18.62
N TYR A 747 -6.76 -47.79 -18.09
CA TYR A 747 -7.82 -48.72 -17.73
C TYR A 747 -8.74 -49.06 -18.92
N ASP A 748 -8.69 -48.30 -20.02
CA ASP A 748 -9.57 -48.47 -21.18
C ASP A 748 -8.88 -49.17 -22.38
N GLY A 749 -7.55 -49.26 -22.41
CA GLY A 749 -6.77 -50.06 -23.35
C GLY A 749 -6.93 -49.69 -24.84
N ALA A 750 -7.48 -48.51 -25.16
CA ALA A 750 -7.83 -48.04 -26.50
C ALA A 750 -6.73 -47.27 -27.31
N GLY A 751 -5.46 -47.26 -26.89
CA GLY A 751 -4.32 -46.63 -27.60
C GLY A 751 -3.83 -45.27 -27.05
N PRO A 752 -3.13 -44.44 -27.84
CA PRO A 752 -2.32 -43.32 -27.33
C PRO A 752 -3.09 -42.07 -26.87
N ASN A 753 -4.37 -42.17 -26.48
CA ASN A 753 -5.15 -41.10 -25.83
C ASN A 753 -6.00 -41.64 -24.68
N ASN A 754 -5.56 -42.74 -24.09
CA ASN A 754 -6.30 -43.51 -23.12
C ASN A 754 -6.40 -42.85 -21.76
N LYS A 755 -7.46 -43.22 -21.04
CA LYS A 755 -7.80 -42.65 -19.76
C LYS A 755 -7.20 -43.45 -18.61
N SER A 756 -6.68 -42.71 -17.64
CA SER A 756 -6.47 -43.16 -16.28
C SER A 756 -7.39 -42.39 -15.34
N VAL A 757 -7.57 -42.90 -14.12
CA VAL A 757 -8.36 -42.18 -13.10
C VAL A 757 -7.72 -40.83 -12.74
N LEU A 758 -6.40 -40.70 -12.85
CA LEU A 758 -5.70 -39.42 -12.72
C LEU A 758 -6.02 -38.46 -13.87
N SER A 759 -5.94 -38.92 -15.13
CA SER A 759 -6.20 -38.05 -16.28
C SER A 759 -7.63 -37.55 -16.28
N ASP A 760 -8.61 -38.39 -15.93
CA ASP A 760 -10.02 -37.98 -15.83
C ASP A 760 -10.23 -36.88 -14.79
N LEU A 761 -9.60 -37.03 -13.61
CA LEU A 761 -9.67 -36.02 -12.55
C LEU A 761 -9.03 -34.70 -12.99
N LEU A 762 -7.81 -34.74 -13.54
CA LEU A 762 -7.08 -33.54 -13.95
C LEU A 762 -7.73 -32.84 -15.17
N ASP A 763 -8.32 -33.60 -16.09
CA ASP A 763 -9.12 -33.04 -17.20
C ASP A 763 -10.37 -32.33 -16.66
N ALA A 764 -11.06 -32.90 -15.67
CA ALA A 764 -12.19 -32.26 -14.99
C ALA A 764 -11.76 -30.97 -14.28
N VAL A 765 -10.61 -30.97 -13.58
CA VAL A 765 -10.02 -29.77 -12.95
C VAL A 765 -9.75 -28.68 -13.97
N VAL A 766 -9.03 -28.99 -15.05
CA VAL A 766 -8.67 -28.02 -16.08
C VAL A 766 -9.91 -27.50 -16.81
N THR A 767 -10.87 -28.38 -17.10
CA THR A 767 -12.14 -27.99 -17.73
C THR A 767 -12.89 -26.98 -16.87
N LYS A 768 -13.06 -27.26 -15.57
CA LYS A 768 -13.69 -26.32 -14.62
C LYS A 768 -12.91 -25.03 -14.46
N TYR A 769 -11.58 -25.11 -14.36
CA TYR A 769 -10.74 -23.93 -14.23
C TYR A 769 -10.91 -22.97 -15.42
N LYS A 770 -10.97 -23.51 -16.65
CA LYS A 770 -11.12 -22.73 -17.89
C LYS A 770 -12.50 -22.06 -18.04
N THR A 771 -13.54 -22.56 -17.37
CA THR A 771 -14.83 -21.85 -17.34
C THR A 771 -14.78 -20.63 -16.42
N MET A 772 -13.84 -20.59 -15.47
CA MET A 772 -13.73 -19.54 -14.45
C MET A 772 -12.65 -18.51 -14.74
N TYR A 773 -11.48 -18.92 -15.27
CA TYR A 773 -10.28 -18.10 -15.42
C TYR A 773 -9.70 -18.15 -16.82
N THR A 774 -8.98 -17.08 -17.20
CA THR A 774 -8.19 -16.99 -18.45
C THR A 774 -6.68 -17.01 -18.22
N LEU A 775 -6.23 -17.05 -16.96
CA LEU A 775 -4.82 -17.00 -16.61
C LEU A 775 -4.10 -18.32 -16.96
N PRO A 776 -2.82 -18.27 -17.35
CA PRO A 776 -2.02 -19.47 -17.56
C PRO A 776 -1.78 -20.21 -16.24
N VAL A 777 -1.84 -21.53 -16.28
CA VAL A 777 -1.51 -22.42 -15.16
C VAL A 777 -0.02 -22.71 -15.18
N LEU A 778 0.65 -22.50 -14.06
CA LEU A 778 2.04 -22.87 -13.84
C LEU A 778 2.12 -24.22 -13.14
N SER A 779 3.17 -24.97 -13.42
CA SER A 779 3.42 -26.27 -12.77
C SER A 779 4.87 -26.31 -12.30
N PRO A 780 5.19 -25.68 -11.15
CA PRO A 780 6.54 -25.71 -10.59
C PRO A 780 6.90 -27.11 -10.07
N SER A 781 8.18 -27.47 -10.18
CA SER A 781 8.78 -28.62 -9.48
C SER A 781 8.79 -28.41 -7.97
N GLN A 782 8.96 -29.47 -7.18
CA GLN A 782 9.08 -29.38 -5.72
C GLN A 782 10.18 -28.41 -5.28
N THR A 783 11.29 -28.36 -6.01
CA THR A 783 12.37 -27.39 -5.74
C THR A 783 11.91 -25.96 -5.98
N GLU A 784 11.22 -25.70 -7.09
CA GLU A 784 10.68 -24.37 -7.40
C GLU A 784 9.60 -23.97 -6.38
N ILE A 785 8.75 -24.89 -5.94
CA ILE A 785 7.76 -24.68 -4.86
C ILE A 785 8.48 -24.27 -3.58
N GLY A 786 9.52 -25.00 -3.17
CA GLY A 786 10.33 -24.66 -2.00
C GLY A 786 10.90 -23.24 -2.08
N GLN A 787 11.47 -22.86 -3.23
CA GLN A 787 12.00 -21.52 -3.45
C GLN A 787 10.93 -20.42 -3.41
N ILE A 788 9.74 -20.69 -3.97
CA ILE A 788 8.58 -19.79 -3.90
C ILE A 788 8.20 -19.56 -2.43
N MET A 789 8.11 -20.63 -1.64
CA MET A 789 7.72 -20.55 -0.23
C MET A 789 8.77 -19.87 0.65
N GLU A 790 10.06 -20.15 0.44
CA GLU A 790 11.14 -19.46 1.13
C GLU A 790 11.16 -17.96 0.83
N ALA A 791 11.01 -17.58 -0.45
CA ALA A 791 10.90 -16.18 -0.84
C ALA A 791 9.68 -15.52 -0.20
N ARG A 792 8.55 -16.23 -0.13
CA ARG A 792 7.33 -15.73 0.51
C ARG A 792 7.51 -15.53 2.01
N MET A 793 8.13 -16.48 2.71
CA MET A 793 8.45 -16.36 4.13
C MET A 793 9.39 -15.19 4.40
N ALA A 794 10.46 -15.04 3.61
CA ALA A 794 11.38 -13.90 3.75
C ALA A 794 10.67 -12.56 3.55
N TYR A 795 9.77 -12.47 2.55
CA TYR A 795 8.95 -11.29 2.33
C TYR A 795 8.00 -11.01 3.51
N ASN A 796 7.28 -12.02 4.02
CA ASN A 796 6.41 -11.87 5.19
C ASN A 796 7.20 -11.39 6.42
N THR A 797 8.39 -11.97 6.67
CA THR A 797 9.28 -11.54 7.75
C THR A 797 9.74 -10.09 7.57
N ALA A 798 10.09 -9.69 6.34
CA ALA A 798 10.49 -8.31 6.06
C ALA A 798 9.33 -7.32 6.28
N ILE A 799 8.09 -7.67 5.92
CA ILE A 799 6.90 -6.86 6.21
C ILE A 799 6.73 -6.67 7.72
N THR A 800 6.84 -7.74 8.50
CA THR A 800 6.79 -7.67 9.97
C THR A 800 7.94 -6.81 10.54
N ALA A 801 9.11 -6.86 9.92
CA ALA A 801 10.26 -6.02 10.28
C ALA A 801 10.15 -4.55 9.81
N GLY A 802 9.08 -4.17 9.10
CA GLY A 802 8.81 -2.79 8.68
C GLY A 802 9.16 -2.47 7.23
N LEU A 803 9.36 -3.47 6.36
CA LEU A 803 9.41 -3.27 4.92
C LEU A 803 8.18 -2.47 4.50
N LYS A 804 8.42 -1.33 3.84
CA LYS A 804 7.36 -0.40 3.46
C LYS A 804 7.56 0.08 2.04
N GLY A 805 6.44 0.16 1.33
CA GLY A 805 6.31 0.90 0.10
C GLY A 805 5.44 2.13 0.30
N ARG A 806 5.71 3.21 -0.43
CA ARG A 806 4.80 4.36 -0.53
C ARG A 806 4.76 4.90 -1.95
N ILE A 807 3.58 5.30 -2.38
CA ILE A 807 3.39 6.09 -3.60
C ILE A 807 3.66 7.54 -3.25
N VAL A 808 4.54 8.20 -3.99
CA VAL A 808 4.90 9.60 -3.84
C VAL A 808 4.36 10.37 -5.03
N TYR A 809 3.45 11.30 -4.77
CA TYR A 809 2.87 12.18 -5.78
C TYR A 809 3.77 13.41 -5.94
N GLY A 810 4.80 13.28 -6.77
CA GLY A 810 5.71 14.38 -7.10
C GLY A 810 5.05 15.44 -7.99
N PRO A 811 5.70 16.62 -8.15
CA PRO A 811 5.15 17.73 -8.93
C PRO A 811 5.09 17.43 -10.43
N THR A 812 5.96 16.54 -10.94
CA THR A 812 6.05 16.17 -12.37
C THR A 812 5.83 14.69 -12.63
N THR A 813 6.21 13.83 -11.68
CA THR A 813 6.13 12.36 -11.82
C THR A 813 5.65 11.73 -10.51
N THR A 814 4.77 10.73 -10.61
CA THR A 814 4.46 9.84 -9.48
C THR A 814 5.54 8.77 -9.40
N SER A 815 5.95 8.37 -8.20
CA SER A 815 6.92 7.30 -8.01
C SER A 815 6.53 6.38 -6.86
N ILE A 816 7.18 5.23 -6.77
CA ILE A 816 7.11 4.31 -5.65
C ILE A 816 8.45 4.30 -4.96
N GLU A 817 8.45 4.53 -3.65
CA GLU A 817 9.63 4.36 -2.81
C GLU A 817 9.48 3.09 -1.99
N LEU A 818 10.48 2.22 -2.04
CA LEU A 818 10.56 1.02 -1.22
C LEU A 818 11.72 1.13 -0.24
N THR A 819 11.54 0.63 0.98
CA THR A 819 12.61 0.61 2.00
C THR A 819 12.56 -0.70 2.74
N ASN A 820 13.71 -1.39 2.80
CA ASN A 820 13.89 -2.62 3.56
C ASN A 820 14.70 -2.34 4.84
N PRO A 821 14.05 -2.15 6.01
CA PRO A 821 14.76 -1.97 7.27
C PRO A 821 15.22 -3.28 7.92
N SER A 822 14.88 -4.45 7.33
CA SER A 822 15.26 -5.74 7.90
C SER A 822 16.77 -5.99 7.76
N SER A 823 17.28 -6.92 8.58
CA SER A 823 18.69 -7.33 8.56
C SER A 823 19.06 -8.26 7.38
N ALA A 824 18.09 -8.65 6.55
CA ALA A 824 18.28 -9.59 5.45
C ALA A 824 17.84 -8.98 4.10
N SER A 825 18.45 -9.46 3.02
CA SER A 825 17.97 -9.14 1.67
C SER A 825 16.59 -9.76 1.46
N VAL A 826 15.72 -9.05 0.73
CA VAL A 826 14.35 -9.52 0.46
C VAL A 826 14.00 -9.35 -1.01
N LYS A 827 13.26 -10.32 -1.56
CA LYS A 827 12.59 -10.21 -2.86
C LYS A 827 11.17 -9.69 -2.63
N VAL A 828 10.86 -8.52 -3.18
CA VAL A 828 9.57 -7.84 -3.03
C VAL A 828 8.74 -8.10 -4.29
N PRO A 829 7.69 -8.94 -4.24
CA PRO A 829 6.76 -9.10 -5.34
C PRO A 829 5.89 -7.86 -5.50
N MET A 830 5.61 -7.48 -6.74
CA MET A 830 4.90 -6.25 -7.08
C MET A 830 4.01 -6.46 -8.29
N THR A 831 2.77 -5.97 -8.20
CA THR A 831 1.78 -6.02 -9.29
C THR A 831 1.51 -4.61 -9.82
N GLY A 832 1.27 -4.49 -11.13
CA GLY A 832 0.99 -3.24 -11.83
C GLY A 832 2.24 -2.43 -12.19
N ILE A 833 3.42 -2.99 -11.98
CA ILE A 833 4.70 -2.30 -12.11
C ILE A 833 5.58 -3.15 -13.01
N ASN A 834 6.17 -2.54 -14.03
CA ASN A 834 6.91 -3.23 -15.07
C ASN A 834 8.42 -2.95 -15.01
N VAL A 835 9.07 -3.43 -13.95
CA VAL A 835 10.53 -3.43 -13.83
C VAL A 835 11.06 -4.72 -14.46
N GLY A 836 11.59 -4.63 -15.68
CA GLY A 836 12.16 -5.77 -16.39
C GLY A 836 11.25 -6.46 -17.41
N GLY A 837 10.11 -5.87 -17.76
CA GLY A 837 9.33 -6.28 -18.94
C GLY A 837 8.42 -7.50 -18.75
N THR A 838 8.17 -7.95 -17.52
CA THR A 838 7.43 -9.21 -17.27
C THR A 838 5.94 -8.97 -17.04
N THR A 839 5.11 -9.84 -17.61
CA THR A 839 3.65 -9.84 -17.40
C THR A 839 3.13 -11.23 -17.06
N TYR A 840 2.07 -11.30 -16.27
CA TYR A 840 1.32 -12.53 -16.01
C TYR A 840 -0.17 -12.29 -16.26
N GLY A 841 -0.75 -13.02 -17.20
CA GLY A 841 -2.15 -12.81 -17.60
C GLY A 841 -2.45 -11.42 -18.14
N GLY A 842 -1.48 -10.81 -18.85
CA GLY A 842 -1.60 -9.44 -19.38
C GLY A 842 -1.34 -8.31 -18.37
N GLN A 843 -1.13 -8.64 -17.09
CA GLN A 843 -0.82 -7.65 -16.05
C GLN A 843 0.67 -7.59 -15.78
N ALA A 844 1.23 -6.39 -15.67
CA ALA A 844 2.62 -6.19 -15.28
C ALA A 844 2.89 -6.76 -13.89
N VAL A 845 3.94 -7.56 -13.77
CA VAL A 845 4.41 -8.13 -12.49
C VAL A 845 5.93 -7.99 -12.42
N SER A 846 6.44 -7.68 -11.23
CA SER A 846 7.87 -7.50 -10.97
C SER A 846 8.25 -8.15 -9.65
N THR A 847 9.52 -8.52 -9.53
CA THR A 847 10.12 -8.90 -8.25
C THR A 847 11.42 -8.15 -8.09
N LEU A 848 11.51 -7.29 -7.07
CA LEU A 848 12.70 -6.48 -6.82
C LEU A 848 13.48 -7.03 -5.62
N SER A 849 14.80 -7.17 -5.77
CA SER A 849 15.69 -7.47 -4.66
C SER A 849 16.11 -6.20 -3.93
N LEU A 850 15.90 -6.13 -2.62
CA LEU A 850 16.38 -5.05 -1.75
C LEU A 850 17.38 -5.59 -0.74
N THR A 851 18.53 -4.93 -0.61
CA THR A 851 19.54 -5.24 0.41
C THR A 851 19.09 -4.79 1.81
N PRO A 852 19.70 -5.29 2.90
CA PRO A 852 19.46 -4.77 4.24
C PRO A 852 19.72 -3.27 4.32
N GLY A 853 18.79 -2.51 4.92
CA GLY A 853 18.85 -1.04 4.99
C GLY A 853 18.70 -0.32 3.64
N GLY A 854 18.50 -1.07 2.55
CA GLY A 854 18.40 -0.52 1.19
C GLY A 854 17.07 0.20 0.94
N SER A 855 17.12 1.18 0.04
CA SER A 855 15.93 1.82 -0.52
C SER A 855 16.04 1.95 -2.03
N THR A 856 14.90 2.03 -2.70
CA THR A 856 14.85 2.33 -4.13
C THR A 856 13.66 3.22 -4.46
N THR A 857 13.74 3.92 -5.58
CA THR A 857 12.65 4.72 -6.14
C THR A 857 12.38 4.27 -7.57
N ILE A 858 11.12 3.94 -7.85
CA ILE A 858 10.65 3.45 -9.15
C ILE A 858 9.69 4.51 -9.71
N PRO A 859 10.00 5.16 -10.84
CA PRO A 859 9.04 6.09 -11.47
C PRO A 859 7.83 5.31 -11.96
N LEU A 860 6.63 5.86 -11.73
CA LEU A 860 5.41 5.40 -12.37
C LEU A 860 5.19 6.20 -13.68
N PRO A 861 4.69 5.54 -14.73
CA PRO A 861 4.40 6.19 -16.01
C PRO A 861 3.30 7.25 -15.92
#